data_AF-A0A498ITE3-F1
#
_entry.id   AF-A0A498ITE3-F1
#
_cell.length_a   1.000
_cell.length_b   1.000
_cell.length_c   1.000
_cell.angle_alpha   90.00
_cell.angle_beta   90.00
_cell.angle_gamma   90.00
#
_symmetry.space_group_name_H-M   'P 1'
#
loop_
_entity.id
_entity.type
_entity.pdbx_description
1 polymer ?
#
loop_
_entity_poly.entity_id
_entity_poly.type
_entity_poly.pdbx_seq_one_letter_code
_entity_poly.pdbx_strand_id
1 'polypeptide(L)'
;MEDPETLRTNLLNSLAQIIVQKQSSLGGNNSSKAFLSLWHHSLMANKSSSVSTHVQSLQGTAPPPPPPPPHAPQAPTSVTWPTLIGPGIQRPPPQSYLIGASSAPSHSSEASLSLPPPTSWAVWLVGFLLQGVMLGPDQPVILHMLDIEPAAEALNGVKMELIDAAFPLLKGVVATTDAQEACKDVNIAIMVGGFPRKEGMERKDVMSKNVSIYKAQASALEKHAASDVKVLVVANPANTNALILKEYAPKIPEKNITCLTRLDHNRALGQISEKLNVHVGDVKNVIIWGNHSSTQYPDVNHANVTTSSEEKPVRELVANDQWLNTEFITTVQQRGAAIIKARKLSSALSAASSACDHIRDWVLGTPKGTWVSMGVYSDGSYGIQKGLIYSFPVTCEKGQWSIDSRLTSSRGGSWMQLQKSSLRRNQPPVLYKHLPSLDSTIERCIGDFGWAQFLQAFLVAFSWFFDAQQTFITVFTDAVPTWHCTLLTEQPNSCNSASNICQLPQNAWAWDRAKHTSIISEWNLECSSSLITGLPASAFFIGCSIGGLALATLADTSLGRKNMLFLSCLMMSLSTFLTAFSTNIWIYSVLQFITGFARATIGTSALVLSTELVGRRWRGQVGVMGFFCFTLGFLSLPAIAYALRAHSWRTLYFWTSIPTLLYSIMVHFLVCESPRWLFVRGRKEDAIETLKCIAPVNSTTIKAPLTSSFISSLSFEQETWKVDLYSAIDALVKRKWAFRRLSAVMAIGYGIGMVYYGMPLALGSLEFNLYLSVTLNALSELPASLITFFFIDKMNRKTSVLVFTSLSGVCSIMSVLKGIHPIWTRLQIGFELVSFFSACLAFGVLLIFTIELFPTCVRNSALSIVRQAVVLGGVFSPMLAASGRANGGFLSYGVFGVVIGVCGWFVVCLPETRGRGICDTMDEEEFKVTNIACNAVGDHV
;
A
#
# COMPACT_ATOMS: atom_id res chain seq x y z
N MET A 1 -8.01 19.85 -57.94
CA MET A 1 -8.54 19.04 -56.83
C MET A 1 -7.74 17.76 -56.81
N GLU A 2 -6.76 17.67 -55.92
CA GLU A 2 -5.93 16.46 -55.77
C GLU A 2 -6.64 15.42 -54.90
N ASP A 3 -6.38 14.16 -55.22
CA ASP A 3 -6.93 12.96 -54.60
C ASP A 3 -6.64 12.92 -53.06
N PRO A 4 -7.67 12.68 -52.21
CA PRO A 4 -7.53 12.59 -50.76
C PRO A 4 -6.45 11.62 -50.26
N GLU A 5 -6.14 10.55 -51.00
CA GLU A 5 -5.06 9.62 -50.62
C GLU A 5 -3.67 10.23 -50.81
N THR A 6 -3.49 11.03 -51.86
CA THR A 6 -2.24 11.72 -52.15
C THR A 6 -1.97 12.82 -51.12
N LEU A 7 -3.02 13.54 -50.69
CA LEU A 7 -2.92 14.54 -49.63
C LEU A 7 -2.53 13.92 -48.28
N ARG A 8 -3.09 12.75 -47.95
CA ARG A 8 -2.78 12.00 -46.73
C ARG A 8 -1.34 11.49 -46.72
N THR A 9 -0.86 11.01 -47.87
CA THR A 9 0.52 10.49 -48.01
C THR A 9 1.56 11.62 -47.94
N ASN A 10 1.25 12.77 -48.54
CA ASN A 10 2.11 13.95 -48.46
C ASN A 10 2.17 14.55 -47.05
N LEU A 11 1.04 14.60 -46.33
CA LEU A 11 1.01 15.04 -44.92
C LEU A 11 1.81 14.11 -44.00
N LEU A 12 1.74 12.79 -44.21
CA LEU A 12 2.51 11.81 -43.43
C LEU A 12 4.01 11.91 -43.71
N ASN A 13 4.41 12.16 -44.96
CA ASN A 13 5.81 12.38 -45.31
C ASN A 13 6.37 13.70 -44.78
N SER A 14 5.58 14.79 -44.79
CA SER A 14 5.98 16.06 -44.17
C SER A 14 6.10 15.96 -42.65
N LEU A 15 5.20 15.22 -41.99
CA LEU A 15 5.29 14.94 -40.55
C LEU A 15 6.53 14.10 -40.21
N ALA A 16 6.87 13.11 -41.03
CA ALA A 16 8.07 12.30 -40.86
C ALA A 16 9.36 13.15 -40.99
N GLN A 17 9.42 14.08 -41.95
CA GLN A 17 10.58 14.99 -42.08
C GLN A 17 10.71 15.97 -40.91
N ILE A 18 9.60 16.52 -40.39
CA ILE A 18 9.62 17.40 -39.21
C ILE A 18 10.10 16.65 -37.96
N ILE A 19 9.74 15.37 -37.82
CA ILE A 19 10.16 14.52 -36.70
C ILE A 19 11.67 14.21 -36.77
N VAL A 20 12.20 13.92 -37.96
CA VAL A 20 13.65 13.70 -38.18
C VAL A 20 14.46 14.97 -37.91
N GLN A 21 13.95 16.13 -38.32
CA GLN A 21 14.63 17.41 -38.13
C GLN A 21 14.65 17.86 -36.65
N LYS A 22 13.69 17.42 -35.83
CA LYS A 22 13.63 17.68 -34.39
C LYS A 22 14.42 16.66 -33.55
N GLN A 23 14.84 15.55 -34.15
CA GLN A 23 15.64 14.50 -33.51
C GLN A 23 17.13 14.86 -33.40
N SER A 24 17.64 15.78 -34.23
CA SER A 24 19.02 16.26 -34.15
C SER A 24 19.24 17.32 -33.06
N SER A 25 18.17 17.94 -32.52
CA SER A 25 18.30 19.04 -31.55
C SER A 25 18.06 18.66 -30.09
N LEU A 26 17.73 17.40 -29.78
CA LEU A 26 17.40 16.94 -28.43
C LEU A 26 18.18 15.67 -28.10
N GLY A 27 19.34 15.82 -27.47
CA GLY A 27 20.08 14.70 -26.88
C GLY A 27 19.31 14.11 -25.71
N GLY A 28 18.66 12.95 -25.89
CA GLY A 28 17.83 12.33 -24.85
C GLY A 28 17.60 10.81 -25.01
N ASN A 29 18.05 10.09 -23.97
CA ASN A 29 17.85 8.72 -23.48
C ASN A 29 17.03 7.63 -24.25
N ASN A 30 17.47 6.37 -24.06
CA ASN A 30 17.01 5.13 -24.70
C ASN A 30 15.50 4.77 -24.53
N SER A 31 14.74 5.44 -23.66
CA SER A 31 13.31 5.17 -23.47
C SER A 31 12.44 5.63 -24.64
N SER A 32 12.87 6.66 -25.38
CA SER A 32 12.16 7.18 -26.56
C SER A 32 12.24 6.23 -27.76
N LYS A 33 13.26 5.36 -27.82
CA LYS A 33 13.44 4.36 -28.89
C LYS A 33 12.48 3.16 -28.75
N ALA A 34 12.09 2.81 -27.52
CA ALA A 34 11.18 1.70 -27.26
C ALA A 34 9.72 2.03 -27.65
N PHE A 35 9.29 3.28 -27.45
CA PHE A 35 7.93 3.72 -27.80
C PHE A 35 7.70 3.75 -29.31
N LEU A 36 8.72 4.10 -30.10
CA LEU A 36 8.67 4.10 -31.57
C LEU A 36 8.73 2.69 -32.18
N SER A 37 9.42 1.74 -31.54
CA SER A 37 9.46 0.32 -31.96
C SER A 37 8.08 -0.35 -31.85
N LEU A 38 7.31 -0.04 -30.81
CA LEU A 38 5.96 -0.55 -30.60
C LEU A 38 4.95 0.08 -31.58
N TRP A 39 5.13 1.35 -31.94
CA TRP A 39 4.25 2.03 -32.88
C TRP A 39 4.44 1.52 -34.33
N HIS A 40 5.66 1.14 -34.71
CA HIS A 40 5.97 0.60 -36.03
C HIS A 40 5.46 -0.84 -36.26
N HIS A 41 5.33 -1.64 -35.20
CA HIS A 41 4.77 -3.01 -35.29
C HIS A 41 3.23 -3.03 -35.37
N SER A 42 2.55 -2.03 -34.79
CA SER A 42 1.08 -1.96 -34.84
C SER A 42 0.52 -1.52 -36.20
N LEU A 43 1.34 -0.91 -37.06
CA LEU A 43 0.92 -0.43 -38.40
C LEU A 43 1.10 -1.45 -39.53
N MET A 44 1.75 -2.60 -39.27
CA MET A 44 2.05 -3.62 -40.30
C MET A 44 1.21 -4.90 -40.19
N ALA A 45 0.38 -5.06 -39.15
CA ALA A 45 -0.45 -6.24 -38.97
C ALA A 45 -1.84 -6.08 -39.62
N ASN A 46 -1.88 -6.02 -40.96
CA ASN A 46 -3.10 -6.34 -41.69
C ASN A 46 -2.77 -6.74 -43.13
N LYS A 47 -2.48 -8.03 -43.34
CA LYS A 47 -2.67 -8.70 -44.64
C LYS A 47 -2.71 -10.23 -44.49
N SER A 48 -3.76 -10.78 -45.08
CA SER A 48 -4.01 -12.15 -45.54
C SER A 48 -4.18 -13.29 -44.53
N SER A 49 -5.45 -13.68 -44.38
CA SER A 49 -5.95 -15.04 -44.17
C SER A 49 -5.77 -15.90 -45.42
N SER A 50 -5.45 -17.19 -45.27
CA SER A 50 -6.03 -18.25 -46.10
C SER A 50 -6.00 -19.59 -45.35
N VAL A 51 -7.12 -20.32 -45.47
CA VAL A 51 -7.40 -21.64 -44.91
C VAL A 51 -7.33 -22.64 -46.07
N SER A 52 -6.61 -23.76 -45.90
CA SER A 52 -7.05 -25.04 -46.44
C SER A 52 -6.38 -26.23 -45.74
N THR A 53 -7.22 -27.25 -45.59
CA THR A 53 -7.12 -28.61 -45.05
C THR A 53 -5.96 -29.47 -45.57
N HIS A 54 -5.41 -30.32 -44.69
CA HIS A 54 -5.29 -31.77 -44.97
C HIS A 54 -5.15 -32.62 -43.70
N VAL A 55 -6.00 -33.64 -43.63
CA VAL A 55 -5.97 -34.78 -42.71
C VAL A 55 -5.07 -35.85 -43.31
N GLN A 56 -4.11 -36.41 -42.55
CA GLN A 56 -3.90 -37.86 -42.44
C GLN A 56 -2.87 -38.25 -41.37
N SER A 57 -3.22 -39.37 -40.74
CA SER A 57 -2.56 -40.21 -39.74
C SER A 57 -1.07 -40.52 -39.94
N LEU A 58 -0.36 -40.75 -38.83
CA LEU A 58 0.49 -41.94 -38.63
C LEU A 58 0.77 -42.17 -37.12
N GLN A 59 0.51 -43.40 -36.68
CA GLN A 59 0.81 -43.96 -35.36
C GLN A 59 2.32 -44.20 -35.19
N GLY A 60 2.82 -44.18 -33.94
CA GLY A 60 4.18 -44.61 -33.63
C GLY A 60 4.55 -44.56 -32.14
N THR A 61 4.08 -45.56 -31.39
CA THR A 61 4.72 -46.27 -30.24
C THR A 61 5.69 -45.54 -29.31
N ALA A 62 5.34 -45.49 -28.01
CA ALA A 62 6.23 -45.19 -26.89
C ALA A 62 7.01 -46.44 -26.41
N PRO A 63 8.28 -46.33 -25.97
CA PRO A 63 9.01 -47.43 -25.34
C PRO A 63 8.78 -47.51 -23.82
N PRO A 64 8.93 -48.70 -23.19
CA PRO A 64 8.65 -48.92 -21.77
C PRO A 64 9.84 -48.54 -20.86
N PRO A 65 9.62 -48.38 -19.53
CA PRO A 65 10.65 -47.99 -18.57
C PRO A 65 11.60 -49.15 -18.22
N PRO A 66 12.85 -48.86 -17.81
CA PRO A 66 13.84 -49.87 -17.46
C PRO A 66 13.59 -50.51 -16.07
N PRO A 67 14.08 -51.74 -15.84
CA PRO A 67 13.86 -52.50 -14.61
C PRO A 67 14.78 -52.05 -13.45
N PRO A 68 14.43 -52.37 -12.19
CA PRO A 68 15.19 -51.94 -11.01
C PRO A 68 16.47 -52.77 -10.81
N PRO A 69 17.54 -52.19 -10.22
CA PRO A 69 18.77 -52.92 -9.94
C PRO A 69 18.65 -53.82 -8.69
N PRO A 70 19.47 -54.89 -8.59
CA PRO A 70 19.33 -55.93 -7.59
C PRO A 70 20.01 -55.60 -6.25
N HIS A 71 19.53 -56.30 -5.22
CA HIS A 71 20.02 -56.32 -3.84
C HIS A 71 21.54 -56.47 -3.67
N ALA A 72 22.08 -55.78 -2.66
CA ALA A 72 23.37 -56.06 -2.02
C ALA A 72 23.30 -55.62 -0.53
N PRO A 73 24.19 -56.10 0.36
CA PRO A 73 23.87 -57.10 1.37
C PRO A 73 23.70 -56.53 2.78
N GLN A 74 23.10 -57.35 3.65
CA GLN A 74 23.00 -57.14 5.09
C GLN A 74 24.38 -56.90 5.73
N ALA A 75 24.45 -55.89 6.59
CA ALA A 75 25.56 -55.66 7.53
C ALA A 75 25.05 -55.83 8.98
N PRO A 76 25.92 -56.26 9.91
CA PRO A 76 25.53 -57.12 11.02
C PRO A 76 24.93 -56.40 12.22
N THR A 77 24.07 -57.15 12.90
CA THR A 77 23.56 -56.92 14.26
C THR A 77 24.66 -56.94 15.33
N SER A 78 24.40 -56.20 16.41
CA SER A 78 25.00 -56.27 17.75
C SER A 78 26.41 -55.69 17.96
N VAL A 79 26.46 -54.50 18.55
CA VAL A 79 27.53 -54.11 19.48
C VAL A 79 26.85 -53.83 20.82
N THR A 80 26.94 -54.81 21.72
CA THR A 80 26.65 -54.68 23.14
C THR A 80 27.78 -53.87 23.80
N TRP A 81 27.46 -52.74 24.45
CA TRP A 81 28.39 -52.05 25.33
C TRP A 81 28.35 -52.71 26.72
N PRO A 82 29.49 -53.11 27.32
CA PRO A 82 29.53 -53.65 28.66
C PRO A 82 29.34 -52.54 29.70
N THR A 83 28.45 -52.79 30.65
CA THR A 83 28.27 -52.01 31.88
C THR A 83 29.53 -52.13 32.75
N LEU A 84 30.32 -51.07 32.83
CA LEU A 84 31.33 -50.88 33.88
C LEU A 84 30.88 -49.73 34.77
N ILE A 85 30.25 -50.08 35.88
CA ILE A 85 29.97 -49.17 37.00
C ILE A 85 31.28 -49.02 37.78
N GLY A 86 31.96 -47.89 37.58
CA GLY A 86 32.99 -47.39 38.49
C GLY A 86 32.38 -46.33 39.43
N PRO A 87 32.71 -46.30 40.73
CA PRO A 87 32.11 -45.37 41.67
C PRO A 87 32.78 -43.99 41.60
N GLY A 88 31.97 -42.93 41.71
CA GLY A 88 32.45 -41.65 42.26
C GLY A 88 32.87 -40.55 41.29
N ILE A 89 32.29 -40.42 40.10
CA ILE A 89 32.35 -39.15 39.37
C ILE A 89 31.27 -38.23 39.96
N GLN A 90 31.69 -37.19 40.70
CA GLN A 90 30.81 -36.07 41.03
C GLN A 90 30.25 -35.52 39.71
N ARG A 91 28.97 -35.77 39.45
CA ARG A 91 28.29 -35.23 38.28
C ARG A 91 28.24 -33.70 38.42
N PRO A 92 28.55 -32.93 37.36
CA PRO A 92 28.43 -31.49 37.41
C PRO A 92 26.99 -31.09 37.78
N PRO A 93 26.80 -29.96 38.50
CA PRO A 93 25.46 -29.47 38.82
C PRO A 93 24.65 -29.23 37.53
N PRO A 94 23.32 -29.38 37.57
CA PRO A 94 22.48 -29.10 36.41
C PRO A 94 22.65 -27.64 35.99
N GLN A 95 22.87 -27.41 34.70
CA GLN A 95 22.82 -26.07 34.11
C GLN A 95 21.40 -25.78 33.64
N SER A 96 20.93 -24.55 33.83
CA SER A 96 19.62 -24.11 33.35
C SER A 96 19.73 -23.49 31.96
N TYR A 97 18.85 -23.88 31.04
CA TYR A 97 18.90 -23.51 29.62
C TYR A 97 17.60 -22.84 29.21
N LEU A 98 17.66 -21.63 28.67
CA LEU A 98 16.49 -20.96 28.11
C LEU A 98 16.41 -21.17 26.60
N ILE A 99 15.27 -21.67 26.13
CA ILE A 99 14.87 -21.64 24.72
C ILE A 99 13.66 -20.72 24.61
N GLY A 100 13.86 -19.54 24.04
CA GLY A 100 12.77 -18.59 23.78
C GLY A 100 12.15 -18.84 22.41
N ALA A 101 10.88 -19.24 22.36
CA ALA A 101 10.01 -19.20 21.20
C ALA A 101 9.21 -17.88 21.20
N SER A 102 9.11 -17.28 20.04
CA SER A 102 8.17 -16.20 19.73
C SER A 102 7.98 -16.32 18.24
N SER A 103 6.95 -17.07 17.86
CA SER A 103 6.44 -17.11 16.51
C SER A 103 4.94 -16.90 16.58
N ALA A 104 4.44 -15.85 15.93
CA ALA A 104 3.02 -15.77 15.60
C ALA A 104 2.68 -16.92 14.64
N PRO A 105 1.46 -17.50 14.74
CA PRO A 105 1.09 -18.69 13.98
C PRO A 105 1.14 -18.46 12.47
N SER A 106 1.67 -19.44 11.74
CA SER A 106 1.56 -19.57 10.29
C SER A 106 0.43 -20.55 9.97
N HIS A 107 -0.60 -20.12 9.25
CA HIS A 107 -1.56 -21.03 8.64
C HIS A 107 -1.83 -20.65 7.19
N SER A 108 -1.39 -21.54 6.31
CA SER A 108 -1.98 -21.81 5.00
C SER A 108 -3.24 -22.66 5.19
N SER A 109 -4.32 -22.38 4.45
CA SER A 109 -5.51 -23.23 4.39
C SER A 109 -5.61 -23.93 3.03
N GLU A 110 -5.51 -25.26 3.02
CA GLU A 110 -6.24 -26.13 2.09
C GLU A 110 -6.63 -27.41 2.84
N ALA A 111 -7.87 -27.85 2.64
CA ALA A 111 -8.49 -28.96 3.37
C ALA A 111 -7.80 -30.29 3.05
N SER A 112 -6.85 -30.67 3.90
CA SER A 112 -6.47 -32.06 4.17
C SER A 112 -5.76 -32.09 5.52
N LEU A 113 -6.24 -32.97 6.40
CA LEU A 113 -5.73 -33.29 7.73
C LEU A 113 -4.24 -32.90 7.97
N SER A 114 -3.97 -31.74 8.56
CA SER A 114 -2.64 -31.40 9.12
C SER A 114 -2.75 -30.20 10.07
N LEU A 115 -2.69 -30.47 11.37
CA LEU A 115 -2.43 -29.49 12.43
C LEU A 115 -1.11 -28.78 12.13
N PRO A 116 -0.98 -27.44 12.13
CA PRO A 116 0.33 -26.85 12.32
C PRO A 116 0.53 -26.66 13.81
N PRO A 117 1.56 -27.28 14.38
CA PRO A 117 1.87 -27.07 15.79
C PRO A 117 2.63 -25.74 15.93
N PRO A 118 2.53 -25.07 17.07
CA PRO A 118 3.64 -24.26 17.56
C PRO A 118 4.87 -25.17 17.70
N THR A 119 6.09 -24.65 17.46
CA THR A 119 7.40 -25.26 17.84
C THR A 119 8.19 -26.21 16.89
N SER A 120 8.08 -26.12 15.56
CA SER A 120 8.85 -27.03 14.68
C SER A 120 10.38 -26.92 14.72
N TRP A 121 11.00 -25.88 15.29
CA TRP A 121 12.47 -25.74 15.40
C TRP A 121 13.00 -26.04 16.81
N ALA A 122 12.25 -25.63 17.84
CA ALA A 122 12.62 -25.80 19.25
C ALA A 122 12.67 -27.28 19.60
N VAL A 123 11.73 -28.07 19.07
CA VAL A 123 11.69 -29.52 19.26
C VAL A 123 12.98 -30.20 18.76
N TRP A 124 13.49 -29.86 17.57
CA TRP A 124 14.77 -30.41 17.10
C TRP A 124 15.96 -29.99 17.98
N LEU A 125 15.99 -28.71 18.38
CA LEU A 125 17.08 -28.18 19.20
C LEU A 125 17.10 -28.84 20.59
N VAL A 126 15.93 -29.00 21.20
CA VAL A 126 15.77 -29.70 22.48
C VAL A 126 16.19 -31.16 22.35
N GLY A 127 15.84 -31.83 21.25
CA GLY A 127 16.32 -33.19 20.97
C GLY A 127 17.86 -33.29 20.95
N PHE A 128 18.55 -32.39 20.23
CA PHE A 128 20.02 -32.35 20.22
C PHE A 128 20.61 -32.04 21.59
N LEU A 129 19.98 -31.15 22.35
CA LEU A 129 20.40 -30.79 23.71
C LEU A 129 20.28 -31.99 24.67
N LEU A 130 19.12 -32.64 24.72
CA LEU A 130 18.82 -33.68 25.69
C LEU A 130 19.43 -35.05 25.36
N GLN A 131 19.87 -35.25 24.11
CA GLN A 131 20.74 -36.36 23.70
C GLN A 131 22.23 -36.12 24.02
N GLY A 132 22.59 -34.97 24.59
CA GLY A 132 23.97 -34.64 24.94
C GLY A 132 24.84 -34.21 23.76
N VAL A 133 24.28 -33.99 22.57
CA VAL A 133 25.04 -33.57 21.38
C VAL A 133 25.58 -32.14 21.54
N MET A 134 24.84 -31.28 22.25
CA MET A 134 25.20 -29.87 22.42
C MET A 134 26.27 -29.64 23.49
N LEU A 135 26.24 -30.41 24.59
CA LEU A 135 27.03 -30.12 25.80
C LEU A 135 27.86 -31.29 26.30
N GLY A 136 27.77 -32.43 25.62
CA GLY A 136 28.36 -33.69 26.04
C GLY A 136 27.33 -34.65 26.66
N PRO A 137 27.62 -35.95 26.63
CA PRO A 137 26.70 -37.01 27.05
C PRO A 137 26.47 -37.06 28.56
N ASP A 138 27.29 -36.38 29.36
CA ASP A 138 27.26 -36.45 30.82
C ASP A 138 26.72 -35.19 31.51
N GLN A 139 26.32 -34.16 30.74
CA GLN A 139 25.90 -32.86 31.28
C GLN A 139 24.38 -32.82 31.53
N PRO A 140 23.90 -32.79 32.78
CA PRO A 140 22.47 -32.66 33.08
C PRO A 140 21.97 -31.23 32.79
N VAL A 141 20.70 -31.13 32.38
CA VAL A 141 20.06 -29.92 31.85
C VAL A 141 18.71 -29.70 32.54
N ILE A 142 18.45 -28.47 32.99
CA ILE A 142 17.10 -27.99 33.31
C ILE A 142 16.67 -27.11 32.14
N LEU A 143 15.54 -27.43 31.51
CA LEU A 143 15.05 -26.71 30.34
C LEU A 143 13.99 -25.69 30.73
N HIS A 144 14.26 -24.41 30.45
CA HIS A 144 13.31 -23.31 30.50
C HIS A 144 12.84 -23.01 29.08
N MET A 145 11.53 -23.10 28.84
CA MET A 145 10.90 -22.78 27.57
C MET A 145 10.00 -21.56 27.77
N LEU A 146 10.23 -20.53 26.96
CA LEU A 146 9.44 -19.29 26.95
C LEU A 146 8.67 -19.21 25.63
N ASP A 147 7.37 -18.95 25.68
CA ASP A 147 6.60 -18.57 24.49
C ASP A 147 5.63 -17.41 24.79
N ILE A 148 4.93 -16.92 23.79
CA ILE A 148 3.89 -15.90 23.95
C ILE A 148 2.61 -16.52 24.51
N GLU A 149 1.79 -15.70 25.18
CA GLU A 149 0.53 -16.12 25.79
C GLU A 149 -0.36 -17.00 24.88
N PRO A 150 -0.56 -16.68 23.58
CA PRO A 150 -1.38 -17.52 22.70
C PRO A 150 -0.82 -18.92 22.42
N ALA A 151 0.45 -19.18 22.73
CA ALA A 151 1.11 -20.46 22.52
C ALA A 151 1.27 -21.27 23.82
N ALA A 152 0.75 -20.79 24.96
CA ALA A 152 0.93 -21.42 26.27
C ALA A 152 0.45 -22.88 26.31
N GLU A 153 -0.70 -23.18 25.70
CA GLU A 153 -1.25 -24.54 25.67
C GLU A 153 -0.35 -25.50 24.88
N ALA A 154 0.13 -25.07 23.71
CA ALA A 154 1.05 -25.88 22.91
C ALA A 154 2.42 -26.04 23.57
N LEU A 155 2.91 -25.01 24.27
CA LEU A 155 4.14 -25.08 25.05
C LEU A 155 4.03 -26.12 26.18
N ASN A 156 2.87 -26.21 26.83
CA ASN A 156 2.56 -27.27 27.77
C ASN A 156 2.48 -28.65 27.08
N GLY A 157 1.96 -28.71 25.86
CA GLY A 157 2.03 -29.90 24.99
C GLY A 157 3.46 -30.40 24.81
N VAL A 158 4.38 -29.52 24.43
CA VAL A 158 5.82 -29.86 24.29
C VAL A 158 6.41 -30.33 25.62
N LYS A 159 6.05 -29.71 26.74
CA LYS A 159 6.48 -30.16 28.06
C LYS A 159 6.04 -31.61 28.35
N MET A 160 4.82 -31.99 27.97
CA MET A 160 4.35 -33.38 28.09
C MET A 160 5.19 -34.33 27.22
N GLU A 161 5.42 -33.99 25.95
CA GLU A 161 6.26 -34.81 25.06
C GLU A 161 7.69 -35.00 25.59
N LEU A 162 8.26 -33.97 26.23
CA LEU A 162 9.61 -34.06 26.82
C LEU A 162 9.67 -34.96 28.05
N ILE A 163 8.59 -35.00 28.84
CA ILE A 163 8.46 -35.93 29.97
C ILE A 163 8.34 -37.35 29.43
N ASP A 164 7.49 -37.56 28.42
CA ASP A 164 7.24 -38.88 27.82
C ASP A 164 8.47 -39.43 27.09
N ALA A 165 9.30 -38.56 26.51
CA ALA A 165 10.55 -38.94 25.86
C ALA A 165 11.63 -39.47 26.81
N ALA A 166 11.45 -39.33 28.14
CA ALA A 166 12.28 -39.92 29.18
C ALA A 166 13.80 -39.68 29.03
N PHE A 167 14.19 -38.47 28.61
CA PHE A 167 15.61 -38.12 28.43
C PHE A 167 16.38 -38.15 29.77
N PRO A 168 17.44 -38.98 29.92
CA PRO A 168 18.17 -39.10 31.19
C PRO A 168 18.84 -37.81 31.67
N LEU A 169 19.22 -36.94 30.73
CA LEU A 169 19.86 -35.65 30.98
C LEU A 169 18.88 -34.57 31.41
N LEU A 170 17.58 -34.73 31.15
CA LEU A 170 16.56 -33.77 31.53
C LEU A 170 16.24 -33.87 33.02
N LYS A 171 16.62 -32.85 33.81
CA LYS A 171 16.39 -32.80 35.26
C LYS A 171 15.19 -31.96 35.68
N GLY A 172 14.70 -31.10 34.78
CA GLY A 172 13.50 -30.30 35.01
C GLY A 172 13.07 -29.57 33.74
N VAL A 173 11.77 -29.25 33.66
CA VAL A 173 11.18 -28.45 32.57
C VAL A 173 10.31 -27.34 33.16
N VAL A 174 10.67 -26.09 32.86
CA VAL A 174 9.86 -24.89 33.09
C VAL A 174 9.26 -24.48 31.74
N ALA A 175 7.94 -24.37 31.65
CA ALA A 175 7.23 -23.90 30.47
C ALA A 175 6.38 -22.70 30.91
N THR A 176 6.70 -21.51 30.42
CA THR A 176 6.11 -20.26 30.91
C THR A 176 5.98 -19.22 29.81
N THR A 177 5.12 -18.23 30.03
CA THR A 177 4.98 -17.03 29.19
C THR A 177 5.60 -15.80 29.84
N ASP A 178 6.07 -15.91 31.08
CA ASP A 178 6.79 -14.86 31.80
C ASP A 178 8.30 -14.94 31.53
N ALA A 179 8.84 -13.88 30.92
CA ALA A 179 10.26 -13.77 30.64
C ALA A 179 11.12 -13.78 31.91
N GLN A 180 10.63 -13.27 33.05
CA GLN A 180 11.40 -13.26 34.30
C GLN A 180 11.61 -14.66 34.86
N GLU A 181 10.53 -15.45 34.94
CA GLU A 181 10.59 -16.86 35.33
C GLU A 181 11.47 -17.66 34.36
N ALA A 182 11.29 -17.45 33.06
CA ALA A 182 12.06 -18.13 32.04
C ALA A 182 13.56 -17.85 32.12
N CYS A 183 13.96 -16.63 32.48
CA CYS A 183 15.37 -16.22 32.56
C CYS A 183 16.05 -16.57 33.89
N LYS A 184 15.32 -17.10 34.87
CA LYS A 184 15.84 -17.33 36.22
C LYS A 184 16.93 -18.41 36.26
N ASP A 185 18.10 -18.02 36.77
CA ASP A 185 19.29 -18.85 36.99
C ASP A 185 19.83 -19.54 35.72
N VAL A 186 19.50 -19.02 34.54
CA VAL A 186 19.90 -19.61 33.24
C VAL A 186 21.39 -19.38 32.94
N ASN A 187 22.09 -20.44 32.54
CA ASN A 187 23.50 -20.44 32.13
C ASN A 187 23.69 -20.28 30.61
N ILE A 188 22.75 -20.80 29.80
CA ILE A 188 22.76 -20.61 28.34
C ILE A 188 21.37 -20.22 27.85
N ALA A 189 21.28 -19.11 27.12
CA ALA A 189 20.03 -18.62 26.53
C ALA A 189 20.11 -18.64 24.99
N ILE A 190 19.24 -19.43 24.35
CA ILE A 190 19.12 -19.50 22.89
C ILE A 190 17.86 -18.76 22.46
N MET A 191 18.08 -17.58 21.89
CA MET A 191 17.07 -16.57 21.57
C MET A 191 16.59 -16.75 20.13
N VAL A 192 15.53 -17.50 19.94
CA VAL A 192 15.04 -17.86 18.60
C VAL A 192 13.72 -17.20 18.25
N GLY A 193 12.97 -16.83 19.28
CA GLY A 193 11.80 -15.99 19.17
C GLY A 193 12.13 -14.58 18.66
N GLY A 194 11.35 -14.13 17.70
CA GLY A 194 11.44 -12.80 17.11
C GLY A 194 10.27 -12.55 16.19
N PHE A 195 9.92 -11.29 15.98
CA PHE A 195 8.79 -10.95 15.14
C PHE A 195 9.12 -11.26 13.67
N PRO A 196 8.43 -12.21 13.02
CA PRO A 196 8.70 -12.54 11.63
C PRO A 196 8.27 -11.38 10.73
N ARG A 197 9.03 -11.12 9.66
CA ARG A 197 8.61 -10.15 8.65
C ARG A 197 7.36 -10.67 7.95
N LYS A 198 6.24 -9.97 8.13
CA LYS A 198 4.99 -10.23 7.40
C LYS A 198 4.95 -9.43 6.10
N GLU A 199 4.11 -9.88 5.16
CA GLU A 199 3.90 -9.19 3.89
C GLU A 199 3.36 -7.77 4.15
N GLY A 200 3.89 -6.77 3.44
CA GLY A 200 3.54 -5.36 3.66
C GLY A 200 4.17 -4.68 4.89
N MET A 201 4.90 -5.40 5.76
CA MET A 201 5.67 -4.75 6.84
C MET A 201 6.96 -4.14 6.32
N GLU A 202 7.17 -2.88 6.68
CA GLU A 202 8.45 -2.22 6.44
C GLU A 202 9.50 -2.81 7.38
N ARG A 203 10.76 -2.71 6.94
CA ARG A 203 11.90 -3.13 7.76
C ARG A 203 11.91 -2.47 9.14
N LYS A 204 11.49 -1.20 9.21
CA LYS A 204 11.42 -0.43 10.44
C LYS A 204 10.38 -0.98 11.41
N ASP A 205 9.25 -1.47 10.93
CA ASP A 205 8.18 -2.02 11.78
C ASP A 205 8.62 -3.34 12.41
N VAL A 206 9.24 -4.21 11.60
CA VAL A 206 9.85 -5.46 12.07
C VAL A 206 10.95 -5.16 13.10
N MET A 207 11.76 -4.13 12.85
CA MET A 207 12.79 -3.69 13.79
C MET A 207 12.19 -3.17 15.09
N SER A 208 11.17 -2.31 15.02
CA SER A 208 10.51 -1.73 16.20
C SER A 208 9.88 -2.81 17.09
N LYS A 209 9.26 -3.83 16.48
CA LYS A 209 8.68 -4.96 17.21
C LYS A 209 9.76 -5.87 17.81
N ASN A 210 10.84 -6.13 17.08
CA ASN A 210 11.96 -6.89 17.63
C ASN A 210 12.67 -6.14 18.77
N VAL A 211 12.79 -4.81 18.68
CA VAL A 211 13.35 -3.99 19.76
C VAL A 211 12.55 -4.13 21.06
N SER A 212 11.21 -4.09 21.02
CA SER A 212 10.42 -4.25 22.24
C SER A 212 10.56 -5.66 22.85
N ILE A 213 10.55 -6.70 22.02
CA ILE A 213 10.73 -8.10 22.46
C ILE A 213 12.11 -8.29 23.09
N TYR A 214 13.17 -7.94 22.36
CA TYR A 214 14.54 -8.13 22.82
C TYR A 214 14.89 -7.24 24.00
N LYS A 215 14.30 -6.04 24.11
CA LYS A 215 14.46 -5.20 25.31
C LYS A 215 13.88 -5.88 26.55
N ALA A 216 12.68 -6.45 26.45
CA ALA A 216 12.04 -7.13 27.57
C ALA A 216 12.84 -8.37 28.00
N GLN A 217 13.25 -9.20 27.04
CA GLN A 217 14.04 -10.40 27.34
C GLN A 217 15.47 -10.06 27.82
N ALA A 218 16.13 -9.05 27.25
CA ALA A 218 17.42 -8.56 27.73
C ALA A 218 17.32 -8.07 29.17
N SER A 219 16.26 -7.32 29.51
CA SER A 219 16.03 -6.85 30.88
C SER A 219 15.78 -7.99 31.87
N ALA A 220 15.15 -9.08 31.42
CA ALA A 220 14.95 -10.27 32.25
C ALA A 220 16.26 -11.05 32.44
N LEU A 221 17.03 -11.28 31.37
CA LEU A 221 18.35 -11.92 31.44
C LEU A 221 19.31 -11.15 32.36
N GLU A 222 19.40 -9.82 32.19
CA GLU A 222 20.23 -8.92 33.00
C GLU A 222 19.95 -9.01 34.51
N LYS A 223 18.70 -9.29 34.88
CA LYS A 223 18.25 -9.33 36.28
C LYS A 223 18.29 -10.72 36.90
N HIS A 224 18.00 -11.76 36.12
CA HIS A 224 17.66 -13.07 36.65
C HIS A 224 18.57 -14.20 36.16
N ALA A 225 19.33 -14.02 35.08
CA ALA A 225 20.23 -15.05 34.57
C ALA A 225 21.51 -15.18 35.41
N ALA A 226 22.24 -16.28 35.22
CA ALA A 226 23.56 -16.46 35.83
C ALA A 226 24.53 -15.36 35.36
N SER A 227 25.48 -14.96 36.21
CA SER A 227 26.42 -13.87 35.92
C SER A 227 27.31 -14.12 34.69
N ASP A 228 27.52 -15.39 34.34
CA ASP A 228 28.32 -15.84 33.20
C ASP A 228 27.47 -16.41 32.05
N VAL A 229 26.17 -16.08 32.00
CA VAL A 229 25.23 -16.57 30.99
C VAL A 229 25.76 -16.38 29.57
N LYS A 230 25.65 -17.42 28.73
CA LYS A 230 25.98 -17.37 27.29
C LYS A 230 24.72 -17.22 26.46
N VAL A 231 24.65 -16.16 25.66
CA VAL A 231 23.47 -15.81 24.87
C VAL A 231 23.75 -15.98 23.38
N LEU A 232 22.94 -16.80 22.71
CA LEU A 232 22.96 -17.02 21.27
C LEU A 232 21.68 -16.49 20.63
N VAL A 233 21.81 -15.47 19.80
CA VAL A 233 20.71 -14.90 19.03
C VAL A 233 20.57 -15.55 17.66
N VAL A 234 19.44 -16.21 17.45
CA VAL A 234 19.08 -16.88 16.20
C VAL A 234 18.01 -16.08 15.44
N ALA A 235 17.10 -15.41 16.15
CA ALA A 235 15.98 -14.72 15.53
C ALA A 235 16.46 -13.55 14.66
N ASN A 236 15.91 -13.46 13.45
CA ASN A 236 16.26 -12.40 12.52
C ASN A 236 15.62 -11.05 12.90
N PRO A 237 16.31 -9.91 12.67
CA PRO A 237 17.70 -9.79 12.19
C PRO A 237 18.73 -10.08 13.30
N ALA A 238 19.49 -11.18 13.18
CA ALA A 238 20.23 -11.78 14.29
C ALA A 238 21.34 -10.88 14.87
N ASN A 239 22.19 -10.30 14.01
CA ASN A 239 23.26 -9.39 14.45
C ASN A 239 22.69 -8.16 15.18
N THR A 240 21.60 -7.60 14.66
CA THR A 240 20.94 -6.43 15.24
C THR A 240 20.31 -6.75 16.59
N ASN A 241 19.59 -7.87 16.67
CA ASN A 241 18.96 -8.34 17.90
C ASN A 241 20.00 -8.63 19.00
N ALA A 242 21.16 -9.19 18.65
CA ALA A 242 22.29 -9.33 19.57
C ALA A 242 22.84 -7.98 20.05
N LEU A 243 22.90 -6.98 19.17
CA LEU A 243 23.33 -5.63 19.55
C LEU A 243 22.30 -4.93 20.46
N ILE A 244 21.00 -5.11 20.23
CA ILE A 244 19.93 -4.66 21.13
C ILE A 244 20.13 -5.29 22.51
N LEU A 245 20.39 -6.60 22.55
CA LEU A 245 20.58 -7.33 23.81
C LEU A 245 21.79 -6.78 24.58
N LYS A 246 22.92 -6.53 23.91
CA LYS A 246 24.10 -5.94 24.55
C LYS A 246 23.83 -4.56 25.17
N GLU A 247 23.03 -3.75 24.48
CA GLU A 247 22.67 -2.39 24.93
C GLU A 247 21.76 -2.41 26.16
N TYR A 248 20.78 -3.32 26.19
CA TYR A 248 19.80 -3.41 27.28
C TYR A 248 20.17 -4.37 28.42
N ALA A 249 21.22 -5.18 28.25
CA ALA A 249 21.83 -6.03 29.27
C ALA A 249 23.32 -5.70 29.45
N PRO A 250 23.64 -4.53 30.04
CA PRO A 250 25.02 -4.06 30.13
C PRO A 250 25.91 -4.91 31.06
N LYS A 251 25.37 -5.60 32.09
CA LYS A 251 26.14 -6.48 32.97
C LYS A 251 26.58 -7.77 32.29
N ILE A 252 25.84 -8.25 31.29
CA ILE A 252 26.26 -9.41 30.51
C ILE A 252 27.52 -9.02 29.69
N PRO A 253 28.64 -9.76 29.84
CA PRO A 253 29.85 -9.48 29.08
C PRO A 253 29.60 -9.49 27.57
N GLU A 254 30.24 -8.59 26.82
CA GLU A 254 30.07 -8.56 25.36
C GLU A 254 30.51 -9.86 24.67
N LYS A 255 31.48 -10.56 25.25
CA LYS A 255 31.90 -11.89 24.79
C LYS A 255 30.86 -12.98 24.98
N ASN A 256 29.86 -12.72 25.82
CA ASN A 256 28.81 -13.66 26.14
C ASN A 256 27.54 -13.45 25.30
N ILE A 257 27.54 -12.53 24.33
CA ILE A 257 26.40 -12.31 23.43
C ILE A 257 26.87 -12.51 21.99
N THR A 258 26.32 -13.53 21.33
CA THR A 258 26.67 -13.90 19.95
C THR A 258 25.41 -14.05 19.10
N CYS A 259 25.55 -14.05 17.78
CA CYS A 259 24.45 -14.38 16.87
C CYS A 259 24.84 -15.49 15.87
N LEU A 260 23.83 -16.19 15.38
CA LEU A 260 24.01 -17.39 14.56
C LEU A 260 24.34 -17.06 13.10
N THR A 261 25.60 -17.27 12.71
CA THR A 261 26.03 -17.39 11.29
C THR A 261 26.53 -18.79 10.96
N ARG A 262 26.49 -19.72 11.93
CA ARG A 262 26.92 -21.11 11.76
C ARG A 262 26.13 -21.87 10.70
N LEU A 263 24.85 -21.55 10.50
CA LEU A 263 24.05 -22.16 9.44
C LEU A 263 24.58 -21.80 8.05
N ASP A 264 24.98 -20.55 7.86
CA ASP A 264 25.57 -20.10 6.60
C ASP A 264 26.93 -20.77 6.37
N HIS A 265 27.73 -20.92 7.44
CA HIS A 265 29.00 -21.62 7.41
C HIS A 265 28.80 -23.10 7.01
N ASN A 266 27.87 -23.80 7.67
CA ASN A 266 27.56 -25.20 7.38
C ASN A 266 27.01 -25.38 5.95
N ARG A 267 26.22 -24.42 5.44
CA ARG A 267 25.76 -24.41 4.03
C ARG A 267 26.94 -24.27 3.06
N ALA A 268 27.89 -23.40 3.36
CA ALA A 268 29.07 -23.19 2.53
C ALA A 268 29.95 -24.46 2.49
N LEU A 269 30.18 -25.11 3.64
CA LEU A 269 30.84 -26.42 3.71
C LEU A 269 30.13 -27.46 2.82
N GLY A 270 28.80 -27.55 2.93
CA GLY A 270 28.00 -28.49 2.14
C GLY A 270 28.09 -28.23 0.63
N GLN A 271 28.09 -26.96 0.19
CA GLN A 271 28.22 -26.63 -1.23
C GLN A 271 29.61 -26.94 -1.80
N ILE A 272 30.68 -26.79 -1.01
CA ILE A 272 32.03 -27.18 -1.42
C ILE A 272 32.16 -28.71 -1.48
N SER A 273 31.65 -29.40 -0.47
CA SER A 273 31.60 -30.86 -0.41
C SER A 273 30.87 -31.45 -1.63
N GLU A 274 29.71 -30.90 -1.97
CA GLU A 274 28.93 -31.29 -3.15
C GLU A 274 29.68 -30.98 -4.47
N LYS A 275 30.32 -29.80 -4.56
CA LYS A 275 31.07 -29.38 -5.75
C LYS A 275 32.29 -30.25 -6.04
N LEU A 276 33.01 -30.66 -4.99
CA LEU A 276 34.23 -31.46 -5.09
C LEU A 276 33.99 -32.96 -4.95
N ASN A 277 32.76 -33.38 -4.64
CA ASN A 277 32.39 -34.76 -4.34
C ASN A 277 33.28 -35.39 -3.24
N VAL A 278 33.48 -34.64 -2.15
CA VAL A 278 34.25 -35.05 -0.96
C VAL A 278 33.36 -35.08 0.26
N HIS A 279 33.75 -35.81 1.31
CA HIS A 279 32.97 -35.84 2.55
C HIS A 279 33.00 -34.47 3.25
N VAL A 280 31.87 -34.02 3.79
CA VAL A 280 31.75 -32.66 4.37
C VAL A 280 32.70 -32.44 5.55
N GLY A 281 33.01 -33.50 6.31
CA GLY A 281 33.97 -33.46 7.42
C GLY A 281 35.41 -33.18 7.00
N ASP A 282 35.74 -33.35 5.72
CA ASP A 282 37.06 -33.07 5.17
C ASP A 282 37.22 -31.60 4.75
N VAL A 283 36.11 -30.87 4.58
CA VAL A 283 36.11 -29.44 4.25
C VAL A 283 36.25 -28.63 5.54
N LYS A 284 37.29 -27.81 5.63
CA LYS A 284 37.60 -27.02 6.83
C LYS A 284 37.79 -25.54 6.47
N ASN A 285 37.68 -24.69 7.49
CA ASN A 285 38.18 -23.32 7.46
C ASN A 285 37.52 -22.37 6.46
N VAL A 286 36.28 -22.65 6.05
CA VAL A 286 35.41 -21.67 5.39
C VAL A 286 35.04 -20.54 6.35
N ILE A 287 34.87 -19.33 5.83
CA ILE A 287 34.54 -18.17 6.66
C ILE A 287 33.28 -17.51 6.13
N ILE A 288 32.34 -17.20 7.01
CA ILE A 288 31.24 -16.28 6.72
C ILE A 288 31.57 -14.95 7.37
N TRP A 289 31.80 -13.93 6.56
CA TRP A 289 32.01 -12.56 7.02
C TRP A 289 30.69 -11.78 6.98
N GLY A 290 30.47 -10.92 7.98
CA GLY A 290 29.43 -9.90 7.94
C GLY A 290 28.13 -10.24 8.66
N ASN A 291 27.04 -9.75 8.08
CA ASN A 291 25.70 -9.82 8.65
C ASN A 291 25.00 -11.12 8.25
N HIS A 292 24.23 -11.73 9.15
CA HIS A 292 23.32 -12.83 8.81
C HIS A 292 22.17 -12.31 7.94
N SER A 293 22.42 -12.19 6.63
CA SER A 293 21.51 -11.64 5.63
C SER A 293 22.00 -11.96 4.21
N SER A 294 21.33 -11.45 3.18
CA SER A 294 21.79 -11.56 1.79
C SER A 294 23.09 -10.82 1.49
N THR A 295 23.59 -9.99 2.41
CA THR A 295 24.88 -9.29 2.24
C THR A 295 26.06 -10.02 2.86
N GLN A 296 25.87 -11.20 3.46
CA GLN A 296 26.95 -12.04 3.96
C GLN A 296 27.98 -12.37 2.86
N TYR A 297 29.23 -12.63 3.25
CA TYR A 297 30.30 -12.98 2.33
C TYR A 297 30.89 -14.34 2.72
N PRO A 298 30.49 -15.41 2.01
CA PRO A 298 31.12 -16.73 2.09
C PRO A 298 32.50 -16.68 1.43
N ASP A 299 33.53 -16.93 2.23
CA ASP A 299 34.93 -16.84 1.86
C ASP A 299 35.61 -18.20 1.97
N VAL A 300 36.25 -18.60 0.86
CA VAL A 300 36.97 -19.88 0.72
C VAL A 300 38.47 -19.68 0.58
N ASN A 301 38.99 -18.46 0.66
CA ASN A 301 40.41 -18.17 0.41
C ASN A 301 41.34 -18.88 1.40
N HIS A 302 40.83 -19.24 2.56
CA HIS A 302 41.53 -19.98 3.60
C HIS A 302 40.92 -21.35 3.89
N ALA A 303 39.95 -21.78 3.07
CA ALA A 303 39.31 -23.06 3.21
C ALA A 303 40.18 -24.16 2.57
N ASN A 304 40.29 -25.29 3.26
CA ASN A 304 41.06 -26.45 2.82
C ASN A 304 40.17 -27.69 2.79
N VAL A 305 40.55 -28.67 1.98
CA VAL A 305 39.97 -30.01 1.98
C VAL A 305 41.07 -31.01 2.33
N THR A 306 40.83 -31.86 3.33
CA THR A 306 41.67 -33.02 3.62
C THR A 306 41.44 -34.08 2.55
N THR A 307 42.43 -34.32 1.69
CA THR A 307 42.40 -35.46 0.76
C THR A 307 43.11 -36.67 1.39
N SER A 308 43.10 -37.83 0.72
CA SER A 308 43.70 -39.07 1.23
C SER A 308 45.21 -38.98 1.54
N SER A 309 45.91 -37.95 1.07
CA SER A 309 47.36 -37.79 1.26
C SER A 309 47.82 -36.41 1.74
N GLU A 310 46.99 -35.36 1.68
CA GLU A 310 47.37 -33.98 2.06
C GLU A 310 46.17 -33.01 2.18
N GLU A 311 46.33 -31.89 2.90
CA GLU A 311 45.35 -30.80 2.89
C GLU A 311 45.59 -29.85 1.72
N LYS A 312 44.59 -29.65 0.87
CA LYS A 312 44.67 -28.75 -0.29
C LYS A 312 43.71 -27.57 -0.18
N PRO A 313 44.09 -26.38 -0.66
CA PRO A 313 43.19 -25.24 -0.73
C PRO A 313 41.95 -25.52 -1.59
N VAL A 314 40.76 -25.12 -1.13
CA VAL A 314 39.50 -25.28 -1.89
C VAL A 314 39.59 -24.60 -3.25
N ARG A 315 40.21 -23.41 -3.31
CA ARG A 315 40.34 -22.63 -4.55
C ARG A 315 41.20 -23.34 -5.61
N GLU A 316 42.20 -24.10 -5.17
CA GLU A 316 43.02 -24.94 -6.06
C GLU A 316 42.21 -26.13 -6.58
N LEU A 317 41.52 -26.85 -5.69
CA LEU A 317 40.74 -28.03 -6.06
C LEU A 317 39.54 -27.72 -6.96
N VAL A 318 38.85 -26.61 -6.72
CA VAL A 318 37.70 -26.19 -7.55
C VAL A 318 38.17 -25.65 -8.90
N ALA A 319 39.36 -25.04 -8.96
CA ALA A 319 39.97 -24.46 -10.16
C ALA A 319 39.02 -23.56 -10.99
N ASN A 320 38.05 -22.90 -10.35
CA ASN A 320 37.03 -22.09 -10.99
C ASN A 320 36.69 -20.85 -10.14
N ASP A 321 37.49 -19.81 -10.29
CA ASP A 321 37.32 -18.54 -9.59
C ASP A 321 36.00 -17.83 -9.94
N GLN A 322 35.50 -17.98 -11.17
CA GLN A 322 34.22 -17.37 -11.56
C GLN A 322 33.08 -17.96 -10.72
N TRP A 323 33.02 -19.29 -10.61
CA TRP A 323 32.03 -19.98 -9.80
C TRP A 323 32.14 -19.59 -8.32
N LEU A 324 33.36 -19.60 -7.76
CA LEU A 324 33.62 -19.24 -6.35
C LEU A 324 33.23 -17.80 -6.01
N ASN A 325 33.45 -16.85 -6.92
CA ASN A 325 33.19 -15.43 -6.67
C ASN A 325 31.78 -14.98 -7.09
N THR A 326 30.93 -15.85 -7.66
CA THR A 326 29.58 -15.48 -8.11
C THR A 326 28.52 -16.49 -7.67
N GLU A 327 28.48 -17.65 -8.30
CA GLU A 327 27.45 -18.68 -8.11
C GLU A 327 27.49 -19.28 -6.70
N PHE A 328 28.68 -19.59 -6.18
CA PHE A 328 28.86 -20.12 -4.83
C PHE A 328 28.30 -19.15 -3.77
N ILE A 329 28.71 -17.87 -3.83
CA ILE A 329 28.25 -16.82 -2.92
C ILE A 329 26.73 -16.68 -2.99
N THR A 330 26.18 -16.56 -4.21
CA THR A 330 24.74 -16.40 -4.43
C THR A 330 23.96 -17.62 -3.92
N THR A 331 24.49 -18.82 -4.13
CA THR A 331 23.85 -20.08 -3.70
C THR A 331 23.78 -20.18 -2.18
N VAL A 332 24.87 -19.84 -1.48
CA VAL A 332 24.87 -19.80 0.00
C VAL A 332 23.89 -18.74 0.51
N GLN A 333 23.92 -17.52 -0.04
CA GLN A 333 23.01 -16.42 0.32
C GLN A 333 21.53 -16.76 0.11
N GLN A 334 21.21 -17.49 -0.97
CA GLN A 334 19.83 -17.82 -1.35
C GLN A 334 19.38 -19.21 -0.86
N ARG A 335 20.23 -19.98 -0.16
CA ARG A 335 19.92 -21.36 0.22
C ARG A 335 18.67 -21.49 1.08
N GLY A 336 18.42 -20.51 1.96
CA GLY A 336 17.18 -20.46 2.74
C GLY A 336 15.92 -20.36 1.87
N ALA A 337 15.94 -19.48 0.86
CA ALA A 337 14.84 -19.32 -0.09
C ALA A 337 14.64 -20.57 -0.95
N ALA A 338 15.74 -21.23 -1.37
CA ALA A 338 15.67 -22.49 -2.10
C ALA A 338 14.99 -23.61 -1.30
N ILE A 339 15.32 -23.74 0.00
CA ILE A 339 14.69 -24.74 0.88
C ILE A 339 13.20 -24.42 1.07
N ILE A 340 12.83 -23.15 1.29
CA ILE A 340 11.41 -22.75 1.42
C ILE A 340 10.65 -23.05 0.13
N LYS A 341 11.24 -22.77 -1.04
CA LYS A 341 10.62 -23.07 -2.33
C LYS A 341 10.32 -24.55 -2.49
N ALA A 342 11.25 -25.41 -2.09
CA ALA A 342 11.17 -26.86 -2.20
C ALA A 342 10.26 -27.51 -1.14
N ARG A 343 10.41 -27.15 0.14
CA ARG A 343 9.71 -27.79 1.27
C ARG A 343 8.41 -27.11 1.67
N LYS A 344 8.16 -25.89 1.19
CA LYS A 344 7.11 -24.97 1.68
C LYS A 344 7.22 -24.62 3.18
N LEU A 345 8.32 -25.00 3.81
CA LEU A 345 8.65 -24.79 5.22
C LEU A 345 10.06 -24.22 5.34
N SER A 346 10.33 -23.53 6.45
CA SER A 346 11.67 -23.02 6.75
C SER A 346 12.66 -24.16 7.02
N SER A 347 13.95 -23.86 6.98
CA SER A 347 15.02 -24.85 7.22
C SER A 347 15.25 -25.12 8.71
N ALA A 348 14.19 -25.52 9.43
CA ALA A 348 14.17 -25.65 10.89
C ALA A 348 15.23 -26.64 11.42
N LEU A 349 15.31 -27.85 10.85
CA LEU A 349 16.28 -28.88 11.23
C LEU A 349 17.74 -28.38 11.15
N SER A 350 18.13 -27.83 9.99
CA SER A 350 19.51 -27.38 9.80
C SER A 350 19.83 -26.14 10.62
N ALA A 351 18.86 -25.26 10.88
CA ALA A 351 19.03 -24.15 11.81
C ALA A 351 19.26 -24.63 13.25
N ALA A 352 18.46 -25.61 13.72
CA ALA A 352 18.62 -26.21 15.05
C ALA A 352 19.97 -26.93 15.19
N SER A 353 20.37 -27.73 14.20
CA SER A 353 21.69 -28.37 14.16
C SER A 353 22.82 -27.34 14.23
N SER A 354 22.70 -26.23 13.50
CA SER A 354 23.74 -25.19 13.48
C SER A 354 23.81 -24.39 14.79
N ALA A 355 22.68 -24.17 15.46
CA ALA A 355 22.66 -23.58 16.81
C ALA A 355 23.28 -24.53 17.84
N CYS A 356 23.02 -25.83 17.73
CA CYS A 356 23.69 -26.86 18.51
C CYS A 356 25.20 -26.85 18.29
N ASP A 357 25.66 -26.86 17.04
CA ASP A 357 27.09 -26.78 16.71
C ASP A 357 27.75 -25.50 17.25
N HIS A 358 27.06 -24.36 17.16
CA HIS A 358 27.54 -23.08 17.67
C HIS A 358 27.77 -23.11 19.18
N ILE A 359 26.79 -23.59 19.95
CA ILE A 359 26.93 -23.70 21.41
C ILE A 359 27.97 -24.77 21.77
N ARG A 360 27.94 -25.93 21.11
CA ARG A 360 28.89 -27.02 21.35
C ARG A 360 30.32 -26.53 21.20
N ASP A 361 30.64 -25.93 20.07
CA ASP A 361 32.01 -25.50 19.80
C ASP A 361 32.39 -24.33 20.72
N TRP A 362 31.45 -23.45 21.08
CA TRP A 362 31.70 -22.39 22.05
C TRP A 362 32.03 -22.95 23.45
N VAL A 363 31.28 -23.95 23.93
CA VAL A 363 31.42 -24.52 25.28
C VAL A 363 32.57 -25.53 25.35
N LEU A 364 32.59 -26.51 24.44
CA LEU A 364 33.53 -27.64 24.43
C LEU A 364 34.82 -27.34 23.65
N GLY A 365 34.83 -26.30 22.83
CA GLY A 365 35.97 -25.87 22.03
C GLY A 365 35.92 -26.32 20.57
N THR A 366 36.63 -25.59 19.71
CA THR A 366 36.83 -25.96 18.30
C THR A 366 38.02 -26.92 18.15
N PRO A 367 37.99 -27.88 17.20
CA PRO A 367 39.14 -28.73 16.91
C PRO A 367 40.41 -27.93 16.61
N LYS A 368 41.57 -28.43 17.04
CA LYS A 368 42.87 -27.76 16.80
C LYS A 368 43.10 -27.55 15.31
N GLY A 369 43.54 -26.34 14.94
CA GLY A 369 43.80 -25.96 13.55
C GLY A 369 42.55 -25.59 12.74
N THR A 370 41.36 -25.62 13.36
CA THR A 370 40.10 -25.22 12.70
C THR A 370 39.48 -23.97 13.31
N TRP A 371 38.70 -23.23 12.53
CA TRP A 371 37.84 -22.16 13.00
C TRP A 371 36.40 -22.33 12.51
N VAL A 372 35.48 -21.66 13.20
CA VAL A 372 34.06 -21.58 12.84
C VAL A 372 33.65 -20.13 12.65
N SER A 373 32.51 -19.88 12.02
CA SER A 373 31.95 -18.53 11.90
C SER A 373 30.92 -18.26 12.98
N MET A 374 31.17 -17.21 13.77
CA MET A 374 30.26 -16.72 14.81
C MET A 374 30.06 -15.22 14.65
N GLY A 375 28.82 -14.75 14.73
CA GLY A 375 28.52 -13.33 14.87
C GLY A 375 28.88 -12.86 16.28
N VAL A 376 29.96 -12.09 16.40
CA VAL A 376 30.51 -11.68 17.70
C VAL A 376 30.71 -10.16 17.77
N TYR A 377 30.89 -9.66 18.98
CA TYR A 377 31.17 -8.24 19.20
C TYR A 377 32.56 -7.87 18.66
N SER A 378 32.58 -6.95 17.69
CA SER A 378 33.78 -6.50 17.02
C SER A 378 34.67 -5.70 17.97
N ASP A 379 35.94 -6.10 18.06
CA ASP A 379 37.01 -5.44 18.83
C ASP A 379 37.85 -4.47 18.00
N GLY A 380 37.59 -4.36 16.68
CA GLY A 380 38.43 -3.62 15.74
C GLY A 380 39.17 -4.51 14.74
N SER A 381 39.17 -5.83 14.96
CA SER A 381 39.84 -6.81 14.10
C SER A 381 39.46 -6.64 12.63
N TYR A 382 40.43 -6.82 11.75
CA TYR A 382 40.27 -6.70 10.29
C TYR A 382 39.76 -5.31 9.82
N GLY A 383 39.94 -4.27 10.65
CA GLY A 383 39.45 -2.92 10.36
C GLY A 383 37.93 -2.81 10.38
N ILE A 384 37.24 -3.77 10.98
CA ILE A 384 35.80 -3.70 11.24
C ILE A 384 35.57 -2.78 12.45
N GLN A 385 34.57 -1.90 12.37
CA GLN A 385 34.31 -0.94 13.42
C GLN A 385 34.01 -1.64 14.75
N LYS A 386 34.65 -1.18 15.83
CA LYS A 386 34.39 -1.65 17.19
C LYS A 386 32.94 -1.37 17.59
N GLY A 387 32.29 -2.31 18.28
CA GLY A 387 30.91 -2.13 18.77
C GLY A 387 29.80 -2.65 17.85
N LEU A 388 30.16 -3.32 16.75
CA LEU A 388 29.21 -4.03 15.88
C LEU A 388 29.18 -5.51 16.22
N ILE A 389 28.01 -6.16 16.11
CA ILE A 389 27.96 -7.63 16.02
C ILE A 389 28.20 -8.02 14.57
N TYR A 390 29.33 -8.70 14.31
CA TYR A 390 29.81 -9.03 12.97
C TYR A 390 30.34 -10.46 12.95
N SER A 391 30.11 -11.20 11.87
CA SER A 391 30.60 -12.58 11.75
C SER A 391 32.07 -12.63 11.41
N PHE A 392 32.85 -13.32 12.24
CA PHE A 392 34.29 -13.51 12.10
C PHE A 392 34.65 -15.00 12.09
N PRO A 393 35.83 -15.37 11.56
CA PRO A 393 36.45 -16.64 11.90
C PRO A 393 36.91 -16.60 13.36
N VAL A 394 36.42 -17.54 14.16
CA VAL A 394 36.76 -17.64 15.58
C VAL A 394 37.20 -19.05 15.94
N THR A 395 38.10 -19.12 16.91
CA THR A 395 38.42 -20.36 17.63
C THR A 395 37.81 -20.29 19.02
N CYS A 396 37.40 -21.45 19.54
CA CYS A 396 36.82 -21.54 20.87
C CYS A 396 37.65 -22.49 21.75
N GLU A 397 37.90 -22.08 22.99
CA GLU A 397 38.58 -22.89 23.99
C GLU A 397 38.00 -22.56 25.38
N LYS A 398 37.66 -23.59 26.16
CA LYS A 398 37.17 -23.45 27.56
C LYS A 398 36.03 -22.45 27.72
N GLY A 399 35.02 -22.50 26.84
CA GLY A 399 33.87 -21.59 26.93
C GLY A 399 34.11 -20.17 26.43
N GLN A 400 35.30 -19.86 25.88
CA GLN A 400 35.67 -18.54 25.40
C GLN A 400 36.00 -18.60 23.91
N TRP A 401 35.66 -17.54 23.16
CA TRP A 401 36.04 -17.41 21.76
C TRP A 401 37.09 -16.31 21.58
N SER A 402 37.93 -16.46 20.55
CA SER A 402 38.83 -15.43 20.04
C SER A 402 38.74 -15.33 18.52
N ILE A 403 38.71 -14.10 18.01
CA ILE A 403 38.83 -13.84 16.58
C ILE A 403 40.21 -14.30 16.15
N ASP A 404 40.27 -15.14 15.11
CA ASP A 404 41.55 -15.58 14.57
C ASP A 404 42.30 -14.36 14.03
N SER A 405 43.57 -14.18 14.38
CA SER A 405 44.38 -13.02 13.94
C SER A 405 45.41 -13.37 12.87
N ARG A 406 45.44 -14.63 12.40
CA ARG A 406 46.49 -15.16 11.51
C ARG A 406 46.24 -14.85 10.04
N LEU A 407 45.05 -14.35 9.68
CA LEU A 407 44.69 -14.06 8.29
C LEU A 407 45.23 -12.69 7.86
N THR A 408 45.94 -12.62 6.72
CA THR A 408 46.38 -11.36 6.10
C THR A 408 45.31 -10.84 5.13
N SER A 409 44.87 -9.59 5.31
CA SER A 409 43.86 -8.92 4.49
C SER A 409 44.37 -8.64 3.07
N SER A 410 44.44 -9.66 2.20
CA SER A 410 45.03 -9.49 0.86
C SER A 410 44.05 -9.39 -0.31
N ARG A 411 42.74 -9.74 -0.18
CA ARG A 411 41.78 -9.61 -1.31
C ARG A 411 40.29 -9.34 -1.00
N GLY A 412 39.89 -9.21 0.27
CA GLY A 412 38.48 -9.00 0.69
C GLY A 412 38.05 -7.54 0.93
N GLY A 413 38.93 -6.56 0.71
CA GLY A 413 38.75 -5.18 1.19
C GLY A 413 37.51 -4.44 0.67
N SER A 414 37.12 -4.63 -0.60
CA SER A 414 35.95 -3.91 -1.16
C SER A 414 34.61 -4.47 -0.67
N TRP A 415 34.50 -5.80 -0.50
CA TRP A 415 33.31 -6.45 0.05
C TRP A 415 33.14 -6.14 1.54
N MET A 416 34.24 -6.11 2.30
CA MET A 416 34.23 -5.66 3.69
C MET A 416 33.73 -4.20 3.81
N GLN A 417 34.03 -3.32 2.84
CA GLN A 417 33.47 -1.96 2.80
C GLN A 417 31.96 -1.92 2.49
N LEU A 418 31.48 -2.72 1.54
CA LEU A 418 30.04 -2.85 1.22
C LEU A 418 29.23 -3.44 2.39
N GLN A 419 29.83 -4.33 3.18
CA GLN A 419 29.20 -4.87 4.39
C GLN A 419 29.21 -3.88 5.55
N LYS A 420 30.27 -3.08 5.72
CA LYS A 420 30.31 -1.99 6.71
C LYS A 420 29.12 -1.05 6.54
N SER A 421 28.73 -0.73 5.29
CA SER A 421 27.55 0.11 5.05
C SER A 421 26.23 -0.61 5.33
N SER A 422 26.13 -1.91 5.06
CA SER A 422 24.94 -2.73 5.37
C SER A 422 24.72 -2.91 6.88
N LEU A 423 25.76 -3.16 7.67
CA LEU A 423 25.65 -3.30 9.13
C LEU A 423 25.34 -1.98 9.83
N ARG A 424 25.91 -0.85 9.38
CA ARG A 424 25.53 0.48 9.88
C ARG A 424 24.04 0.78 9.67
N ARG A 425 23.47 0.35 8.54
CA ARG A 425 22.02 0.45 8.28
C ARG A 425 21.17 -0.42 9.20
N ASN A 426 21.76 -1.47 9.78
CA ASN A 426 21.05 -2.49 10.55
C ASN A 426 21.34 -2.40 12.04
N GLN A 427 22.17 -1.48 12.53
CA GLN A 427 22.29 -1.29 13.96
C GLN A 427 20.94 -0.88 14.55
N PRO A 428 20.58 -1.35 15.76
CA PRO A 428 19.57 -0.62 16.51
C PRO A 428 20.13 0.78 16.72
N PRO A 429 19.31 1.82 16.61
CA PRO A 429 19.80 3.17 16.82
C PRO A 429 20.40 3.23 18.23
N VAL A 430 21.74 3.25 18.33
CA VAL A 430 22.46 3.82 19.48
C VAL A 430 21.73 5.11 19.73
N LEU A 431 21.20 5.26 20.94
CA LEU A 431 20.27 6.29 21.40
C LEU A 431 20.58 7.68 20.81
N TYR A 432 20.24 7.86 19.53
CA TYR A 432 20.19 9.15 18.89
C TYR A 432 19.02 9.77 19.60
N LYS A 433 19.29 10.81 20.38
CA LYS A 433 18.34 11.90 20.58
C LYS A 433 17.58 12.05 19.27
N HIS A 434 16.34 11.57 19.25
CA HIS A 434 15.40 11.57 18.15
C HIS A 434 16.01 11.90 16.77
N LEU A 435 16.47 10.91 16.02
CA LEU A 435 16.42 11.05 14.57
C LEU A 435 14.99 10.74 14.14
N PRO A 436 14.21 11.76 13.76
CA PRO A 436 12.80 11.55 13.53
C PRO A 436 12.61 10.73 12.24
N SER A 437 11.58 9.89 12.16
CA SER A 437 11.07 9.39 10.87
C SER A 437 10.95 10.55 9.86
N LEU A 438 11.01 10.29 8.54
CA LEU A 438 10.77 11.34 7.53
C LEU A 438 9.53 12.17 7.90
N ASP A 439 8.47 11.49 8.28
CA ASP A 439 7.25 12.09 8.78
C ASP A 439 7.43 12.95 10.02
N SER A 440 8.15 12.48 11.05
CA SER A 440 8.39 13.28 12.26
C SER A 440 9.49 14.34 12.08
N THR A 441 10.31 14.25 11.03
CA THR A 441 11.32 15.23 10.66
C THR A 441 10.64 16.37 9.94
N ILE A 442 9.81 16.03 8.94
CA ILE A 442 8.90 16.95 8.28
C ILE A 442 7.98 17.59 9.32
N GLU A 443 7.40 16.83 10.25
CA GLU A 443 6.56 17.38 11.32
C GLU A 443 7.32 18.37 12.22
N ARG A 444 8.57 18.05 12.59
CA ARG A 444 9.42 18.92 13.40
C ARG A 444 9.84 20.18 12.65
N CYS A 445 10.01 20.12 11.34
CA CYS A 445 10.32 21.26 10.47
C CYS A 445 9.09 22.14 10.19
N ILE A 446 7.90 21.54 10.02
CA ILE A 446 6.63 22.23 9.81
C ILE A 446 6.23 23.00 11.08
N GLY A 447 6.48 22.44 12.27
CA GLY A 447 6.20 23.12 13.53
C GLY A 447 4.70 23.38 13.77
N ASP A 448 4.39 24.46 14.48
CA ASP A 448 3.01 24.87 14.74
C ASP A 448 2.34 25.54 13.53
N PHE A 449 1.02 25.39 13.43
CA PHE A 449 0.25 25.91 12.30
C PHE A 449 0.26 27.43 12.27
N GLY A 450 0.96 27.97 11.27
CA GLY A 450 1.11 29.41 11.06
C GLY A 450 0.32 29.93 9.85
N TRP A 451 0.32 31.25 9.68
CA TRP A 451 -0.36 31.94 8.58
C TRP A 451 0.09 31.49 7.18
N ALA A 452 1.37 31.18 6.99
CA ALA A 452 1.88 30.68 5.71
C ALA A 452 1.27 29.32 5.35
N GLN A 453 1.14 28.42 6.32
CA GLN A 453 0.52 27.09 6.14
C GLN A 453 -0.97 27.21 5.87
N PHE A 454 -1.67 28.09 6.58
CA PHE A 454 -3.06 28.41 6.31
C PHE A 454 -3.25 28.95 4.89
N LEU A 455 -2.43 29.92 4.48
CA LEU A 455 -2.51 30.51 3.14
C LEU A 455 -2.25 29.47 2.04
N GLN A 456 -1.22 28.64 2.18
CA GLN A 456 -0.94 27.55 1.24
C GLN A 456 -2.10 26.55 1.17
N ALA A 457 -2.59 26.10 2.32
CA ALA A 457 -3.71 25.18 2.39
C ALA A 457 -4.98 25.77 1.77
N PHE A 458 -5.27 27.05 2.03
CA PHE A 458 -6.43 27.76 1.48
C PHE A 458 -6.31 27.93 -0.03
N LEU A 459 -5.16 28.40 -0.52
CA LEU A 459 -4.89 28.55 -1.95
C LEU A 459 -5.09 27.22 -2.69
N VAL A 460 -4.62 26.11 -2.14
CA VAL A 460 -4.80 24.77 -2.72
C VAL A 460 -6.27 24.32 -2.66
N ALA A 461 -6.92 24.47 -1.50
CA ALA A 461 -8.33 24.10 -1.30
C ALA A 461 -9.29 24.91 -2.18
N PHE A 462 -8.95 26.16 -2.51
CA PHE A 462 -9.76 27.05 -3.33
C PHE A 462 -10.00 26.51 -4.75
N SER A 463 -9.18 25.58 -5.25
CA SER A 463 -9.45 24.88 -6.51
C SER A 463 -10.82 24.19 -6.54
N TRP A 464 -11.34 23.75 -5.39
CA TRP A 464 -12.66 23.12 -5.27
C TRP A 464 -13.80 24.09 -5.59
N PHE A 465 -13.57 25.41 -5.46
CA PHE A 465 -14.53 26.43 -5.87
C PHE A 465 -14.83 26.34 -7.36
N PHE A 466 -13.77 26.28 -8.19
CA PHE A 466 -13.90 26.16 -9.64
C PHE A 466 -14.39 24.77 -10.05
N ASP A 467 -14.00 23.75 -9.29
CA ASP A 467 -14.50 22.38 -9.47
C ASP A 467 -16.03 22.32 -9.39
N ALA A 468 -16.62 22.91 -8.34
CA ALA A 468 -18.06 22.97 -8.15
C ALA A 468 -18.76 23.71 -9.29
N GLN A 469 -18.22 24.87 -9.71
CA GLN A 469 -18.78 25.64 -10.82
C GLN A 469 -18.86 24.81 -12.11
N GLN A 470 -17.76 24.15 -12.50
CA GLN A 470 -17.74 23.34 -13.74
C GLN A 470 -18.61 22.08 -13.64
N THR A 471 -18.81 21.54 -12.43
CA THR A 471 -19.70 20.38 -12.22
C THR A 471 -21.14 20.69 -12.59
N PHE A 472 -21.61 21.87 -12.20
CA PHE A 472 -23.03 22.21 -12.22
C PHE A 472 -23.39 23.30 -13.23
N ILE A 473 -22.44 23.81 -14.01
CA ILE A 473 -22.68 24.88 -15.00
C ILE A 473 -23.80 24.52 -16.00
N THR A 474 -23.89 23.24 -16.38
CA THR A 474 -24.90 22.71 -17.31
C THR A 474 -26.33 22.80 -16.78
N VAL A 475 -26.53 22.94 -15.46
CA VAL A 475 -27.85 23.23 -14.88
C VAL A 475 -28.47 24.48 -15.50
N PHE A 476 -27.65 25.50 -15.81
CA PHE A 476 -28.11 26.78 -16.33
C PHE A 476 -27.98 26.89 -17.85
N THR A 477 -26.87 26.41 -18.43
CA THR A 477 -26.63 26.53 -19.88
C THR A 477 -27.55 25.63 -20.70
N ASP A 478 -27.94 24.48 -20.12
CA ASP A 478 -28.76 23.46 -20.77
C ASP A 478 -30.22 23.51 -20.27
N ALA A 479 -30.61 24.59 -19.58
CA ALA A 479 -31.97 24.83 -19.12
C ALA A 479 -32.90 25.22 -20.27
N VAL A 480 -34.10 24.63 -20.32
CA VAL A 480 -35.11 25.01 -21.31
C VAL A 480 -35.66 26.40 -20.93
N PRO A 481 -35.57 27.41 -21.81
CA PRO A 481 -36.18 28.72 -21.54
C PRO A 481 -37.71 28.62 -21.46
N THR A 482 -38.34 29.58 -20.79
CA THR A 482 -39.80 29.70 -20.81
C THR A 482 -40.27 30.20 -22.18
N TRP A 483 -41.52 29.89 -22.53
CA TRP A 483 -42.11 30.17 -23.85
C TRP A 483 -43.58 30.56 -23.71
N HIS A 484 -44.10 31.28 -24.71
CA HIS A 484 -45.50 31.69 -24.80
C HIS A 484 -46.07 31.46 -26.22
N CYS A 485 -47.39 31.35 -26.33
CA CYS A 485 -48.09 31.27 -27.62
C CYS A 485 -48.16 32.66 -28.28
N THR A 486 -47.91 32.73 -29.59
CA THR A 486 -47.91 33.98 -30.38
C THR A 486 -49.15 34.14 -31.26
N LEU A 487 -49.81 33.05 -31.65
CA LEU A 487 -51.01 33.08 -32.48
C LEU A 487 -52.28 33.28 -31.62
N LEU A 488 -52.91 34.44 -31.78
CA LEU A 488 -54.25 34.77 -31.27
C LEU A 488 -55.36 34.53 -32.33
N THR A 489 -55.17 33.61 -33.28
CA THR A 489 -56.14 33.44 -34.40
C THR A 489 -57.26 32.47 -34.04
N GLU A 490 -58.46 33.03 -33.78
CA GLU A 490 -59.85 32.53 -33.91
C GLU A 490 -60.24 31.09 -33.49
N GLN A 491 -59.31 30.27 -33.00
CA GLN A 491 -59.52 28.92 -32.48
C GLN A 491 -58.93 28.85 -31.06
N PRO A 492 -59.72 29.12 -30.01
CA PRO A 492 -59.24 29.32 -28.62
C PRO A 492 -58.61 28.07 -27.95
N ASN A 493 -58.47 26.95 -28.66
CA ASN A 493 -58.01 25.66 -28.09
C ASN A 493 -56.72 25.09 -28.73
N SER A 494 -56.01 25.80 -29.63
CA SER A 494 -54.90 25.21 -30.38
C SER A 494 -53.50 25.34 -29.74
N CYS A 495 -53.25 26.37 -28.93
CA CYS A 495 -51.98 26.57 -28.23
C CYS A 495 -52.25 27.07 -26.81
N ASN A 496 -51.87 26.27 -25.81
CA ASN A 496 -51.90 26.65 -24.40
C ASN A 496 -50.57 26.30 -23.72
N SER A 497 -50.34 26.80 -22.51
CA SER A 497 -49.13 26.53 -21.72
C SER A 497 -48.93 25.06 -21.31
N ALA A 498 -49.92 24.20 -21.56
CA ALA A 498 -49.84 22.74 -21.34
C ALA A 498 -49.61 21.95 -22.65
N SER A 499 -49.55 22.63 -23.80
CA SER A 499 -49.37 22.02 -25.11
C SER A 499 -47.92 21.59 -25.30
N ASN A 500 -47.71 20.45 -25.95
CA ASN A 500 -46.38 19.99 -26.28
C ASN A 500 -45.81 20.84 -27.44
N ILE A 501 -44.76 21.62 -27.16
CA ILE A 501 -44.08 22.50 -28.15
C ILE A 501 -43.75 21.75 -29.45
N CYS A 502 -43.40 20.47 -29.35
CA CYS A 502 -43.01 19.64 -30.49
C CYS A 502 -44.15 19.22 -31.42
N GLN A 503 -45.40 19.39 -30.97
CA GLN A 503 -46.60 19.14 -31.77
C GLN A 503 -47.20 20.43 -32.33
N LEU A 504 -46.67 21.59 -31.94
CA LEU A 504 -47.12 22.89 -32.39
C LEU A 504 -46.34 23.34 -33.64
N PRO A 505 -46.99 24.02 -34.60
CA PRO A 505 -46.28 24.64 -35.71
C PRO A 505 -45.38 25.78 -35.21
N GLN A 506 -44.22 25.96 -35.85
CA GLN A 506 -43.13 26.82 -35.36
C GLN A 506 -43.47 28.32 -35.27
N ASN A 507 -44.55 28.75 -35.92
CA ASN A 507 -45.07 30.12 -35.86
C ASN A 507 -46.12 30.35 -34.75
N ALA A 508 -46.56 29.29 -34.06
CA ALA A 508 -47.59 29.36 -33.02
C ALA A 508 -47.06 29.74 -31.63
N TRP A 509 -45.74 29.71 -31.44
CA TRP A 509 -45.10 29.97 -30.15
C TRP A 509 -43.76 30.70 -30.33
N ALA A 510 -43.30 31.36 -29.27
CA ALA A 510 -41.97 31.97 -29.20
C ALA A 510 -41.36 31.82 -27.80
N TRP A 511 -40.02 31.81 -27.74
CA TRP A 511 -39.29 31.88 -26.48
C TRP A 511 -39.51 33.22 -25.78
N ASP A 512 -39.70 33.23 -24.46
CA ASP A 512 -39.81 34.46 -23.66
C ASP A 512 -38.48 35.25 -23.62
N ARG A 513 -37.38 34.56 -23.93
CA ARG A 513 -36.02 35.10 -23.90
C ARG A 513 -35.35 34.96 -25.26
N ALA A 514 -34.27 35.69 -25.43
CA ALA A 514 -33.48 35.63 -26.65
C ALA A 514 -32.97 34.20 -26.92
N LYS A 515 -32.95 33.82 -28.19
CA LYS A 515 -32.59 32.46 -28.64
C LYS A 515 -31.22 31.98 -28.13
N HIS A 516 -30.28 32.89 -27.91
CA HIS A 516 -28.92 32.61 -27.45
C HIS A 516 -28.78 32.41 -25.93
N THR A 517 -29.87 32.43 -25.16
CA THR A 517 -29.84 32.29 -23.69
C THR A 517 -29.53 30.86 -23.22
N SER A 518 -29.81 29.83 -24.01
CA SER A 518 -29.48 28.43 -23.72
C SER A 518 -29.04 27.69 -24.98
N ILE A 519 -28.26 26.62 -24.82
CA ILE A 519 -27.93 25.70 -25.91
C ILE A 519 -29.18 25.06 -26.54
N ILE A 520 -30.26 24.89 -25.76
CA ILE A 520 -31.49 24.26 -26.24
C ILE A 520 -32.17 25.18 -27.24
N SER A 521 -32.36 26.45 -26.87
CA SER A 521 -32.98 27.43 -27.75
C SER A 521 -32.08 27.82 -28.92
N GLU A 522 -30.75 27.90 -28.75
CA GLU A 522 -29.83 28.33 -29.80
C GLU A 522 -29.75 27.30 -30.93
N TRP A 523 -29.68 26.01 -30.60
CA TRP A 523 -29.52 24.92 -31.55
C TRP A 523 -30.81 24.16 -31.88
N ASN A 524 -31.97 24.69 -31.47
CA ASN A 524 -33.31 24.11 -31.65
C ASN A 524 -33.43 22.65 -31.17
N LEU A 525 -33.02 22.39 -29.92
CA LEU A 525 -32.96 21.05 -29.34
C LEU A 525 -34.19 20.68 -28.50
N GLU A 526 -35.19 21.55 -28.43
CA GLU A 526 -36.41 21.37 -27.61
C GLU A 526 -37.15 20.05 -27.90
N CYS A 527 -37.06 19.55 -29.13
CA CYS A 527 -37.71 18.31 -29.58
C CYS A 527 -36.71 17.18 -29.89
N SER A 528 -35.43 17.41 -29.59
CA SER A 528 -34.41 16.39 -29.74
C SER A 528 -34.56 15.31 -28.66
N SER A 529 -33.98 14.13 -28.91
CA SER A 529 -34.04 13.06 -27.91
C SER A 529 -33.32 13.47 -26.63
N SER A 530 -33.78 12.91 -25.50
CA SER A 530 -33.13 13.13 -24.21
C SER A 530 -31.68 12.64 -24.17
N LEU A 531 -31.33 11.68 -25.04
CA LEU A 531 -29.96 11.22 -25.22
C LEU A 531 -29.07 12.34 -25.78
N ILE A 532 -29.57 13.11 -26.76
CA ILE A 532 -28.81 14.21 -27.37
C ILE A 532 -28.69 15.37 -26.39
N THR A 533 -29.80 15.80 -25.78
CA THR A 533 -29.80 16.95 -24.86
C THR A 533 -29.07 16.67 -23.54
N GLY A 534 -29.02 15.42 -23.09
CA GLY A 534 -28.24 15.00 -21.91
C GLY A 534 -26.76 14.68 -22.21
N LEU A 535 -26.39 14.46 -23.48
CA LEU A 535 -25.05 14.01 -23.88
C LEU A 535 -23.91 14.90 -23.34
N PRO A 536 -23.98 16.24 -23.37
CA PRO A 536 -22.82 17.05 -22.97
C PRO A 536 -22.46 16.90 -21.50
N ALA A 537 -23.46 16.97 -20.62
CA ALA A 537 -23.27 16.77 -19.20
C ALA A 537 -22.84 15.32 -18.89
N SER A 538 -23.38 14.33 -19.60
CA SER A 538 -22.92 12.93 -19.46
C SER A 538 -21.48 12.76 -19.93
N ALA A 539 -21.09 13.40 -21.04
CA ALA A 539 -19.74 13.38 -21.58
C ALA A 539 -18.73 13.96 -20.58
N PHE A 540 -19.10 15.01 -19.86
CA PHE A 540 -18.30 15.55 -18.75
C PHE A 540 -18.02 14.49 -17.67
N PHE A 541 -19.02 13.76 -17.18
CA PHE A 541 -18.80 12.71 -16.16
C PHE A 541 -18.06 11.47 -16.70
N ILE A 542 -18.23 11.12 -17.99
CA ILE A 542 -17.42 10.08 -18.64
C ILE A 542 -15.96 10.53 -18.68
N GLY A 543 -15.71 11.79 -19.05
CA GLY A 543 -14.40 12.42 -18.99
C GLY A 543 -13.80 12.33 -17.58
N CYS A 544 -14.58 12.68 -16.54
CA CYS A 544 -14.16 12.58 -15.15
C CYS A 544 -13.73 11.16 -14.76
N SER A 545 -14.49 10.16 -15.18
CA SER A 545 -14.21 8.75 -14.85
C SER A 545 -12.92 8.25 -15.51
N ILE A 546 -12.71 8.58 -16.79
CA ILE A 546 -11.49 8.18 -17.53
C ILE A 546 -10.27 8.98 -17.02
N GLY A 547 -10.43 10.29 -16.82
CA GLY A 547 -9.40 11.16 -16.29
C GLY A 547 -8.97 10.76 -14.88
N GLY A 548 -9.90 10.28 -14.06
CA GLY A 548 -9.65 9.84 -12.69
C GLY A 548 -8.67 8.68 -12.60
N LEU A 549 -8.73 7.74 -13.55
CA LEU A 549 -7.79 6.63 -13.65
C LEU A 549 -6.47 7.07 -14.29
N ALA A 550 -6.53 7.77 -15.42
CA ALA A 550 -5.35 8.15 -16.20
C ALA A 550 -4.48 9.18 -15.47
N LEU A 551 -5.07 10.29 -15.02
CA LEU A 551 -4.34 11.41 -14.43
C LEU A 551 -3.87 11.11 -12.99
N ALA A 552 -4.56 10.26 -12.23
CA ALA A 552 -4.10 9.88 -10.89
C ALA A 552 -2.78 9.11 -10.94
N THR A 553 -2.62 8.19 -11.89
CA THR A 553 -1.34 7.49 -12.10
C THR A 553 -0.22 8.46 -12.48
N LEU A 554 -0.52 9.47 -13.30
CA LEU A 554 0.44 10.47 -13.74
C LEU A 554 0.88 11.40 -12.58
N ALA A 555 -0.06 11.79 -11.72
CA ALA A 555 0.20 12.62 -10.54
C ALA A 555 1.21 11.95 -9.59
N ASP A 556 1.05 10.65 -9.35
CA ASP A 556 1.90 9.89 -8.43
C ASP A 556 3.26 9.54 -9.05
N THR A 557 3.30 9.23 -10.35
CA THR A 557 4.49 8.68 -11.01
C THR A 557 5.41 9.69 -11.67
N SER A 558 4.96 10.89 -12.05
CA SER A 558 5.81 11.82 -12.82
C SER A 558 5.66 13.29 -12.45
N LEU A 559 4.44 13.79 -12.28
CA LEU A 559 4.20 15.24 -12.18
C LEU A 559 4.28 15.80 -10.75
N GLY A 560 3.88 15.04 -9.73
CA GLY A 560 3.68 15.57 -8.38
C GLY A 560 2.30 16.23 -8.22
N ARG A 561 1.95 16.64 -7.00
CA ARG A 561 0.58 17.07 -6.67
C ARG A 561 0.33 18.53 -7.07
N LYS A 562 1.31 19.42 -6.89
CA LYS A 562 1.23 20.81 -7.34
C LYS A 562 1.11 20.90 -8.85
N ASN A 563 2.00 20.23 -9.58
CA ASN A 563 2.00 20.33 -11.05
C ASN A 563 0.77 19.66 -11.68
N MET A 564 0.30 18.55 -11.08
CA MET A 564 -0.96 17.94 -11.52
C MET A 564 -2.14 18.90 -11.29
N LEU A 565 -2.24 19.52 -10.11
CA LEU A 565 -3.28 20.50 -9.82
C LEU A 565 -3.25 21.68 -10.80
N PHE A 566 -2.06 22.23 -11.06
CA PHE A 566 -1.86 23.28 -12.06
C PHE A 566 -2.33 22.85 -13.46
N LEU A 567 -1.83 21.71 -13.95
CA LEU A 567 -2.14 21.20 -15.28
C LEU A 567 -3.65 20.92 -15.44
N SER A 568 -4.27 20.29 -14.44
CA SER A 568 -5.71 20.03 -14.40
C SER A 568 -6.52 21.32 -14.46
N CYS A 569 -6.20 22.32 -13.62
CA CYS A 569 -6.90 23.60 -13.62
C CYS A 569 -6.72 24.35 -14.95
N LEU A 570 -5.51 24.33 -15.53
CA LEU A 570 -5.21 24.96 -16.81
C LEU A 570 -5.98 24.29 -17.96
N MET A 571 -5.93 22.96 -18.06
CA MET A 571 -6.66 22.21 -19.09
C MET A 571 -8.18 22.37 -18.94
N MET A 572 -8.69 22.35 -17.72
CA MET A 572 -10.10 22.60 -17.43
C MET A 572 -10.48 24.00 -17.88
N SER A 573 -9.73 25.03 -17.47
CA SER A 573 -10.00 26.41 -17.86
C SER A 573 -9.95 26.64 -19.37
N LEU A 574 -8.97 26.07 -20.08
CA LEU A 574 -8.84 26.24 -21.53
C LEU A 574 -9.98 25.55 -22.28
N SER A 575 -10.35 24.33 -21.88
CA SER A 575 -11.47 23.61 -22.48
C SER A 575 -12.82 24.29 -22.19
N THR A 576 -13.04 24.78 -20.97
CA THR A 576 -14.20 25.60 -20.60
C THR A 576 -14.27 26.89 -21.41
N PHE A 577 -13.14 27.58 -21.62
CA PHE A 577 -13.08 28.78 -22.46
C PHE A 577 -13.43 28.47 -23.92
N LEU A 578 -12.85 27.39 -24.47
CA LEU A 578 -13.14 26.93 -25.84
C LEU A 578 -14.61 26.50 -26.00
N THR A 579 -15.25 26.00 -24.94
CA THR A 579 -16.67 25.62 -24.95
C THR A 579 -17.57 26.80 -25.34
N ALA A 580 -17.21 28.02 -24.94
CA ALA A 580 -17.93 29.24 -25.30
C ALA A 580 -17.92 29.54 -26.81
N PHE A 581 -17.07 28.88 -27.61
CA PHE A 581 -17.01 29.01 -29.07
C PHE A 581 -17.62 27.82 -29.82
N SER A 582 -18.13 26.81 -29.11
CA SER A 582 -18.75 25.65 -29.75
C SER A 582 -19.95 26.05 -30.62
N THR A 583 -20.03 25.55 -31.85
CA THR A 583 -21.10 25.92 -32.80
C THR A 583 -22.22 24.91 -32.88
N ASN A 584 -22.03 23.74 -32.28
CA ASN A 584 -23.02 22.66 -32.23
C ASN A 584 -22.80 21.79 -30.98
N ILE A 585 -23.79 20.94 -30.69
CA ILE A 585 -23.81 20.08 -29.52
C ILE A 585 -22.69 19.02 -29.49
N TRP A 586 -22.18 18.58 -30.63
CA TRP A 586 -21.13 17.56 -30.71
C TRP A 586 -19.78 18.13 -30.26
N ILE A 587 -19.41 19.30 -30.78
CA ILE A 587 -18.21 20.03 -30.36
C ILE A 587 -18.32 20.39 -28.88
N TYR A 588 -19.50 20.87 -28.46
CA TYR A 588 -19.78 21.16 -27.05
C TYR A 588 -19.58 19.92 -26.17
N SER A 589 -20.10 18.75 -26.56
CA SER A 589 -19.95 17.49 -25.83
C SER A 589 -18.50 17.01 -25.74
N VAL A 590 -17.71 17.13 -26.82
CA VAL A 590 -16.28 16.79 -26.82
C VAL A 590 -15.50 17.71 -25.90
N LEU A 591 -15.79 19.01 -25.91
CA LEU A 591 -15.14 19.97 -25.00
C LEU A 591 -15.54 19.70 -23.55
N GLN A 592 -16.81 19.41 -23.28
CA GLN A 592 -17.28 18.99 -21.94
C GLN A 592 -16.59 17.71 -21.47
N PHE A 593 -16.36 16.73 -22.34
CA PHE A 593 -15.56 15.55 -22.04
C PHE A 593 -14.13 15.92 -21.63
N ILE A 594 -13.47 16.80 -22.38
CA ILE A 594 -12.10 17.25 -22.07
C ILE A 594 -12.07 18.03 -20.74
N THR A 595 -13.06 18.88 -20.48
CA THR A 595 -13.22 19.60 -19.21
C THR A 595 -13.37 18.63 -18.06
N GLY A 596 -14.22 17.60 -18.20
CA GLY A 596 -14.39 16.54 -17.22
C GLY A 596 -13.13 15.72 -16.99
N PHE A 597 -12.43 15.35 -18.06
CA PHE A 597 -11.14 14.65 -18.00
C PHE A 597 -10.10 15.46 -17.20
N ALA A 598 -9.97 16.76 -17.49
CA ALA A 598 -9.04 17.65 -16.80
C ALA A 598 -9.41 17.85 -15.32
N ARG A 599 -10.70 17.90 -15.01
CA ARG A 599 -11.27 18.09 -13.67
C ARG A 599 -11.01 16.92 -12.71
N ALA A 600 -10.87 15.70 -13.23
CA ALA A 600 -10.91 14.47 -12.45
C ALA A 600 -9.96 14.40 -11.24
N THR A 601 -8.78 15.01 -11.31
CA THR A 601 -7.75 14.99 -10.25
C THR A 601 -7.67 16.26 -9.40
N ILE A 602 -8.43 17.32 -9.73
CA ILE A 602 -8.38 18.59 -9.00
C ILE A 602 -8.71 18.33 -7.52
N GLY A 603 -9.82 17.65 -7.26
CA GLY A 603 -10.28 17.36 -5.90
C GLY A 603 -9.26 16.57 -5.07
N THR A 604 -8.73 15.49 -5.64
CA THR A 604 -7.80 14.58 -4.96
C THR A 604 -6.41 15.19 -4.78
N SER A 605 -5.85 15.83 -5.81
CA SER A 605 -4.54 16.51 -5.72
C SER A 605 -4.57 17.66 -4.72
N ALA A 606 -5.65 18.45 -4.67
CA ALA A 606 -5.80 19.53 -3.71
C ALA A 606 -5.91 19.02 -2.25
N LEU A 607 -6.68 17.95 -2.02
CA LEU A 607 -6.81 17.35 -0.68
C LEU A 607 -5.47 16.76 -0.20
N VAL A 608 -4.78 16.01 -1.05
CA VAL A 608 -3.49 15.39 -0.70
C VAL A 608 -2.44 16.48 -0.47
N LEU A 609 -2.32 17.47 -1.37
CA LEU A 609 -1.33 18.54 -1.22
C LEU A 609 -1.57 19.38 0.03
N SER A 610 -2.80 19.83 0.27
CA SER A 610 -3.13 20.65 1.45
C SER A 610 -2.84 19.93 2.77
N THR A 611 -3.09 18.62 2.85
CA THR A 611 -2.79 17.81 4.05
C THR A 611 -1.32 17.42 4.17
N GLU A 612 -0.56 17.44 3.08
CA GLU A 612 0.89 17.20 3.06
C GLU A 612 1.72 18.43 3.46
N LEU A 613 1.17 19.64 3.29
CA LEU A 613 1.80 20.92 3.65
C LEU A 613 1.64 21.28 5.14
N VAL A 614 0.86 20.52 5.90
CA VAL A 614 0.52 20.82 7.31
C VAL A 614 0.83 19.65 8.25
N GLY A 615 0.98 19.97 9.53
CA GLY A 615 1.21 18.99 10.58
C GLY A 615 0.01 18.07 10.81
N ARG A 616 0.26 16.86 11.29
CA ARG A 616 -0.72 15.79 11.58
C ARG A 616 -1.96 16.28 12.32
N ARG A 617 -1.79 17.16 13.31
CA ARG A 617 -2.89 17.67 14.15
C ARG A 617 -3.92 18.53 13.40
N TRP A 618 -3.54 19.12 12.27
CA TRP A 618 -4.39 20.05 11.49
C TRP A 618 -4.91 19.46 10.18
N ARG A 619 -4.49 18.24 9.80
CA ARG A 619 -4.87 17.62 8.53
C ARG A 619 -6.40 17.44 8.40
N GLY A 620 -7.08 17.16 9.50
CA GLY A 620 -8.54 17.02 9.52
C GLY A 620 -9.23 18.33 9.15
N GLN A 621 -8.90 19.42 9.85
CA GLN A 621 -9.49 20.76 9.65
C GLN A 621 -9.17 21.30 8.25
N VAL A 622 -7.93 21.14 7.78
CA VAL A 622 -7.52 21.54 6.43
C VAL A 622 -8.24 20.71 5.36
N GLY A 623 -8.47 19.42 5.61
CA GLY A 623 -9.27 18.57 4.72
C GLY A 623 -10.73 19.04 4.58
N VAL A 624 -11.32 19.61 5.63
CA VAL A 624 -12.70 20.15 5.59
C VAL A 624 -12.76 21.45 4.77
N MET A 625 -11.68 22.24 4.71
CA MET A 625 -11.66 23.52 3.98
C MET A 625 -12.01 23.39 2.49
N GLY A 626 -11.63 22.28 1.85
CA GLY A 626 -12.02 22.00 0.47
C GLY A 626 -13.54 21.96 0.28
N PHE A 627 -14.27 21.31 1.19
CA PHE A 627 -15.74 21.23 1.13
C PHE A 627 -16.39 22.60 1.26
N PHE A 628 -15.88 23.45 2.16
CA PHE A 628 -16.35 24.85 2.25
C PHE A 628 -16.13 25.60 0.93
N CYS A 629 -14.95 25.50 0.32
CA CYS A 629 -14.66 26.12 -0.97
C CYS A 629 -15.57 25.58 -2.09
N PHE A 630 -15.85 24.28 -2.09
CA PHE A 630 -16.77 23.66 -3.04
C PHE A 630 -18.18 24.22 -2.92
N THR A 631 -18.73 24.30 -1.70
CA THR A 631 -20.06 24.86 -1.51
C THR A 631 -20.13 26.34 -1.89
N LEU A 632 -19.09 27.13 -1.61
CA LEU A 632 -19.01 28.52 -2.09
C LEU A 632 -19.00 28.60 -3.62
N GLY A 633 -18.28 27.68 -4.28
CA GLY A 633 -18.29 27.56 -5.74
C GLY A 633 -19.67 27.22 -6.28
N PHE A 634 -20.34 26.24 -5.66
CA PHE A 634 -21.68 25.83 -6.03
C PHE A 634 -22.70 26.98 -5.82
N LEU A 635 -22.60 27.72 -4.71
CA LEU A 635 -23.47 28.86 -4.39
C LEU A 635 -23.22 30.08 -5.30
N SER A 636 -21.99 30.26 -5.79
CA SER A 636 -21.66 31.36 -6.70
C SER A 636 -22.34 31.22 -8.06
N LEU A 637 -22.58 29.98 -8.50
CA LEU A 637 -23.11 29.68 -9.83
C LEU A 637 -24.54 30.22 -10.06
N PRO A 638 -25.55 29.97 -9.20
CA PRO A 638 -26.88 30.58 -9.35
C PRO A 638 -26.84 32.11 -9.30
N ALA A 639 -25.95 32.71 -8.50
CA ALA A 639 -25.81 34.16 -8.44
C ALA A 639 -25.29 34.75 -9.75
N ILE A 640 -24.23 34.17 -10.31
CA ILE A 640 -23.65 34.60 -11.60
C ILE A 640 -24.65 34.33 -12.74
N ALA A 641 -25.28 33.16 -12.76
CA ALA A 641 -26.26 32.79 -13.78
C ALA A 641 -27.51 33.69 -13.73
N TYR A 642 -27.93 34.15 -12.53
CA TYR A 642 -29.02 35.10 -12.38
C TYR A 642 -28.63 36.50 -12.86
N ALA A 643 -27.44 36.97 -12.52
CA ALA A 643 -26.93 38.27 -12.99
C ALA A 643 -26.79 38.31 -14.52
N LEU A 644 -26.34 37.20 -15.13
CA LEU A 644 -26.11 37.08 -16.57
C LEU A 644 -27.31 36.53 -17.34
N ARG A 645 -28.48 36.40 -16.71
CA ARG A 645 -29.66 35.70 -17.26
C ARG A 645 -30.23 36.29 -18.57
N ALA A 646 -29.86 37.53 -18.90
CA ALA A 646 -30.26 38.24 -20.12
C ALA A 646 -29.22 38.14 -21.25
N HIS A 647 -28.03 37.59 -20.96
CA HIS A 647 -26.95 37.43 -21.91
C HIS A 647 -26.93 36.00 -22.48
N SER A 648 -25.99 35.72 -23.38
CA SER A 648 -25.78 34.37 -23.92
C SER A 648 -25.22 33.42 -22.86
N TRP A 649 -25.62 32.15 -22.93
CA TRP A 649 -25.03 31.08 -22.10
C TRP A 649 -23.50 31.01 -22.22
N ARG A 650 -22.94 31.43 -23.36
CA ARG A 650 -21.49 31.53 -23.61
C ARG A 650 -20.80 32.47 -22.62
N THR A 651 -21.48 33.53 -22.19
CA THR A 651 -20.95 34.49 -21.22
C THR A 651 -20.68 33.81 -19.87
N LEU A 652 -21.51 32.85 -19.45
CA LEU A 652 -21.30 32.10 -18.21
C LEU A 652 -20.00 31.27 -18.24
N TYR A 653 -19.65 30.71 -19.40
CA TYR A 653 -18.38 30.00 -19.61
C TYR A 653 -17.17 30.94 -19.54
N PHE A 654 -17.26 32.17 -20.07
CA PHE A 654 -16.17 33.16 -19.91
C PHE A 654 -15.96 33.57 -18.45
N TRP A 655 -17.05 33.85 -17.72
CA TRP A 655 -16.99 34.28 -16.33
C TRP A 655 -16.47 33.21 -15.35
N THR A 656 -16.62 31.93 -15.70
CA THR A 656 -16.10 30.82 -14.88
C THR A 656 -14.70 30.38 -15.32
N SER A 657 -14.36 30.43 -16.61
CA SER A 657 -13.03 30.05 -17.11
C SER A 657 -11.94 31.08 -16.79
N ILE A 658 -12.17 32.38 -17.01
CA ILE A 658 -11.11 33.38 -16.84
C ILE A 658 -10.55 33.42 -15.40
N PRO A 659 -11.37 33.43 -14.34
CA PRO A 659 -10.85 33.36 -12.97
C PRO A 659 -10.11 32.05 -12.69
N THR A 660 -10.56 30.93 -13.26
CA THR A 660 -9.87 29.63 -13.14
C THR A 660 -8.49 29.67 -13.81
N LEU A 661 -8.37 30.34 -14.96
CA LEU A 661 -7.08 30.52 -15.66
C LEU A 661 -6.11 31.33 -14.80
N LEU A 662 -6.55 32.47 -14.28
CA LEU A 662 -5.75 33.32 -13.39
C LEU A 662 -5.34 32.57 -12.12
N TYR A 663 -6.27 31.80 -11.55
CA TYR A 663 -5.99 30.93 -10.42
C TYR A 663 -4.93 29.86 -10.75
N SER A 664 -5.00 29.22 -11.92
CA SER A 664 -4.00 28.22 -12.32
C SER A 664 -2.59 28.83 -12.39
N ILE A 665 -2.46 30.03 -12.95
CA ILE A 665 -1.19 30.77 -12.99
C ILE A 665 -0.73 31.07 -11.56
N MET A 666 -1.64 31.51 -10.68
CA MET A 666 -1.32 31.76 -9.28
C MET A 666 -0.83 30.49 -8.55
N VAL A 667 -1.44 29.32 -8.79
CA VAL A 667 -1.00 28.04 -8.22
C VAL A 667 0.42 27.69 -8.68
N HIS A 668 0.75 27.92 -9.94
CA HIS A 668 2.09 27.64 -10.45
C HIS A 668 3.18 28.42 -9.69
N PHE A 669 2.94 29.70 -9.41
CA PHE A 669 3.93 30.58 -8.78
C PHE A 669 3.90 30.56 -7.24
N LEU A 670 2.71 30.54 -6.63
CA LEU A 670 2.57 30.75 -5.17
C LEU A 670 2.49 29.47 -4.36
N VAL A 671 2.06 28.35 -4.94
CA VAL A 671 1.89 27.09 -4.19
C VAL A 671 3.20 26.33 -4.11
N CYS A 672 3.50 25.79 -2.94
CA CYS A 672 4.66 24.92 -2.70
C CYS A 672 4.27 23.44 -2.92
N GLU A 673 5.17 22.64 -3.50
CA GLU A 673 4.92 21.22 -3.75
C GLU A 673 5.01 20.42 -2.43
N SER A 674 4.55 19.17 -2.41
CA SER A 674 4.67 18.34 -1.22
C SER A 674 6.12 18.03 -0.85
N PRO A 675 6.59 18.37 0.37
CA PRO A 675 7.93 18.02 0.82
C PRO A 675 8.11 16.51 0.93
N ARG A 676 7.01 15.77 1.21
CA ARG A 676 7.01 14.30 1.27
C ARG A 676 7.24 13.70 -0.10
N TRP A 677 6.50 14.15 -1.11
CA TRP A 677 6.64 13.65 -2.48
C TRP A 677 8.04 13.93 -3.04
N LEU A 678 8.53 15.17 -2.89
CA LEU A 678 9.86 15.56 -3.35
C LEU A 678 10.95 14.69 -2.72
N PHE A 679 10.84 14.43 -1.42
CA PHE A 679 11.78 13.58 -0.70
C PHE A 679 11.75 12.13 -1.21
N VAL A 680 10.57 11.53 -1.37
CA VAL A 680 10.41 10.15 -1.89
C VAL A 680 10.95 10.02 -3.32
N ARG A 681 10.85 11.08 -4.13
CA ARG A 681 11.36 11.13 -5.50
C ARG A 681 12.86 11.41 -5.59
N GLY A 682 13.55 11.60 -4.45
CA GLY A 682 14.98 11.90 -4.39
C GLY A 682 15.34 13.36 -4.68
N ARG A 683 14.35 14.27 -4.80
CA ARG A 683 14.54 15.72 -5.01
C ARG A 683 14.70 16.42 -3.67
N LYS A 684 15.86 16.22 -3.03
CA LYS A 684 16.09 16.63 -1.64
C LYS A 684 16.17 18.15 -1.48
N GLU A 685 16.80 18.84 -2.42
CA GLU A 685 16.99 20.30 -2.42
C GLU A 685 15.64 21.02 -2.48
N ASP A 686 14.77 20.61 -3.41
CA ASP A 686 13.43 21.17 -3.58
C ASP A 686 12.54 20.91 -2.35
N ALA A 687 12.70 19.74 -1.70
CA ALA A 687 11.98 19.41 -0.48
C ALA A 687 12.36 20.37 0.67
N ILE A 688 13.63 20.76 0.75
CA ILE A 688 14.12 21.71 1.76
C ILE A 688 13.62 23.12 1.46
N GLU A 689 13.63 23.55 0.20
CA GLU A 689 13.07 24.84 -0.21
C GLU A 689 11.58 24.94 0.12
N THR A 690 10.85 23.86 -0.14
CA THR A 690 9.44 23.71 0.26
C THR A 690 9.26 23.83 1.77
N LEU A 691 10.10 23.16 2.57
CA LEU A 691 10.03 23.26 4.04
C LEU A 691 10.33 24.68 4.53
N LYS A 692 11.23 25.42 3.87
CA LYS A 692 11.49 26.84 4.15
C LYS A 692 10.29 27.73 3.80
N CYS A 693 9.61 27.44 2.69
CA CYS A 693 8.39 28.14 2.25
C CYS A 693 7.26 28.06 3.31
N ILE A 694 7.10 26.92 3.98
CA ILE A 694 6.00 26.67 4.92
C ILE A 694 6.36 26.85 6.41
N ALA A 695 7.61 27.15 6.74
CA ALA A 695 8.06 27.34 8.12
C ALA A 695 7.57 28.69 8.71
N PRO A 696 7.22 28.76 10.01
CA PRO A 696 6.75 30.01 10.63
C PRO A 696 7.86 31.08 10.71
N VAL A 697 7.51 32.32 10.35
CA VAL A 697 8.41 33.50 10.28
C VAL A 697 9.11 33.83 11.61
N ASN A 698 8.49 33.52 12.75
CA ASN A 698 9.03 33.83 14.09
C ASN A 698 9.93 32.74 14.71
N SER A 699 10.32 31.73 13.95
CA SER A 699 11.15 30.63 14.46
C SER A 699 12.64 30.98 14.40
N THR A 700 13.08 31.95 15.19
CA THR A 700 14.53 32.26 15.38
C THR A 700 15.32 31.05 15.88
N THR A 701 14.66 30.06 16.47
CA THR A 701 15.23 28.77 16.90
C THR A 701 15.53 27.79 15.75
N ILE A 702 15.05 28.06 14.51
CA ILE A 702 15.14 27.14 13.35
C ILE A 702 16.13 27.64 12.28
N LYS A 703 16.82 28.77 12.48
CA LYS A 703 17.89 29.20 11.56
C LYS A 703 19.21 28.44 11.73
N ALA A 704 19.37 27.64 12.80
CA ALA A 704 20.61 26.94 13.12
C ALA A 704 20.72 25.46 12.69
N PRO A 705 19.65 24.65 12.51
CA PRO A 705 19.81 23.23 12.12
C PRO A 705 19.48 22.92 10.65
N LEU A 706 19.15 23.90 9.79
CA LEU A 706 18.93 23.67 8.34
C LEU A 706 20.21 23.93 7.49
N THR A 707 21.38 23.77 8.09
CA THR A 707 22.68 23.84 7.40
C THR A 707 22.97 22.52 6.69
N SER A 708 23.86 22.56 5.69
CA SER A 708 24.34 21.42 4.89
C SER A 708 24.71 20.15 5.69
N SER A 709 24.97 20.26 7.00
CA SER A 709 25.23 19.15 7.93
C SER A 709 24.00 18.32 8.34
N PHE A 710 22.80 18.91 8.44
CA PHE A 710 21.56 18.16 8.66
C PHE A 710 21.14 17.39 7.40
N ILE A 711 21.47 17.95 6.23
CA ILE A 711 21.17 17.37 4.92
C ILE A 711 22.12 16.20 4.61
N SER A 712 23.41 16.29 4.99
CA SER A 712 24.36 15.19 4.84
C SER A 712 24.05 14.01 5.78
N SER A 713 23.46 14.29 6.95
CA SER A 713 22.94 13.26 7.87
C SER A 713 21.57 12.68 7.49
N LEU A 714 20.82 13.33 6.58
CA LEU A 714 19.58 12.85 5.96
C LEU A 714 19.82 11.94 4.73
N SER A 715 20.96 11.26 4.69
CA SER A 715 21.30 10.23 3.70
C SER A 715 20.47 8.96 3.93
N PHE A 716 19.15 9.06 3.77
CA PHE A 716 18.30 7.92 3.50
C PHE A 716 18.73 7.34 2.15
N GLU A 717 19.12 6.07 2.18
CA GLU A 717 19.27 5.29 0.96
C GLU A 717 17.97 5.32 0.19
N GLN A 718 18.09 5.63 -1.09
CA GLN A 718 17.03 5.63 -2.06
C GLN A 718 16.65 4.17 -2.33
N GLU A 719 15.90 3.55 -1.42
CA GLU A 719 15.09 2.40 -1.81
C GLU A 719 14.06 2.94 -2.79
N THR A 720 14.07 2.41 -4.00
CA THR A 720 13.10 2.70 -5.03
C THR A 720 11.74 2.19 -4.56
N TRP A 721 11.02 3.03 -3.80
CA TRP A 721 9.61 2.83 -3.46
C TRP A 721 8.76 2.91 -4.74
N LYS A 722 8.76 1.84 -5.53
CA LYS A 722 7.65 1.53 -6.41
C LYS A 722 6.53 0.95 -5.54
N VAL A 723 5.88 1.81 -4.75
CA VAL A 723 4.51 1.49 -4.32
C VAL A 723 3.65 1.75 -5.53
N ASP A 724 3.58 0.75 -6.40
CA ASP A 724 2.76 0.81 -7.59
C ASP A 724 1.30 0.87 -7.12
N LEU A 725 0.54 1.87 -7.58
CA LEU A 725 -0.93 1.91 -7.44
C LEU A 725 -1.54 0.54 -7.82
N TYR A 726 -0.93 -0.10 -8.82
CA TYR A 726 -1.24 -1.47 -9.25
C TYR A 726 -1.08 -2.53 -8.16
N SER A 727 -0.07 -2.45 -7.29
CA SER A 727 0.12 -3.38 -6.18
C SER A 727 -0.96 -3.23 -5.10
N ALA A 728 -1.37 -2.00 -4.78
CA ALA A 728 -2.45 -1.75 -3.82
C ALA A 728 -3.82 -2.19 -4.38
N ILE A 729 -4.08 -1.95 -5.67
CA ILE A 729 -5.28 -2.42 -6.36
C ILE A 729 -5.28 -3.95 -6.44
N ASP A 730 -4.15 -4.56 -6.80
CA ASP A 730 -3.99 -6.02 -6.85
C ASP A 730 -4.25 -6.67 -5.47
N ALA A 731 -3.78 -6.05 -4.38
CA ALA A 731 -4.07 -6.50 -3.03
C ALA A 731 -5.57 -6.40 -2.65
N LEU A 732 -6.26 -5.34 -3.09
CA LEU A 732 -7.70 -5.15 -2.86
C LEU A 732 -8.54 -6.18 -3.65
N VAL A 733 -8.11 -6.54 -4.86
CA VAL A 733 -8.86 -7.47 -5.74
C VAL A 733 -8.60 -8.94 -5.38
N LYS A 734 -7.38 -9.31 -4.99
CA LYS A 734 -7.04 -10.71 -4.69
C LYS A 734 -7.72 -11.26 -3.44
N ARG A 735 -7.96 -10.43 -2.41
CA ARG A 735 -8.54 -10.89 -1.15
C ARG A 735 -10.07 -10.84 -1.19
N LYS A 736 -10.72 -11.99 -1.03
CA LYS A 736 -12.19 -12.13 -1.14
C LYS A 736 -12.96 -11.17 -0.23
N TRP A 737 -12.52 -10.98 1.02
CA TRP A 737 -13.18 -10.05 1.95
C TRP A 737 -13.05 -8.59 1.51
N ALA A 738 -11.87 -8.19 1.03
CA ALA A 738 -11.58 -6.83 0.61
C ALA A 738 -12.34 -6.50 -0.68
N PHE A 739 -12.33 -7.43 -1.64
CA PHE A 739 -13.10 -7.31 -2.87
C PHE A 739 -14.61 -7.18 -2.58
N ARG A 740 -15.18 -8.04 -1.73
CA ARG A 740 -16.60 -7.96 -1.33
C ARG A 740 -16.95 -6.61 -0.70
N ARG A 741 -16.13 -6.14 0.25
CA ARG A 741 -16.33 -4.82 0.86
C ARG A 741 -16.24 -3.71 -0.17
N LEU A 742 -15.22 -3.76 -1.04
CA LEU A 742 -14.97 -2.76 -2.07
C LEU A 742 -16.14 -2.69 -3.05
N SER A 743 -16.61 -3.84 -3.57
CA SER A 743 -17.78 -3.89 -4.45
C SER A 743 -19.04 -3.33 -3.78
N ALA A 744 -19.27 -3.63 -2.50
CA ALA A 744 -20.41 -3.10 -1.74
C ALA A 744 -20.31 -1.58 -1.57
N VAL A 745 -19.16 -1.03 -1.15
CA VAL A 745 -19.01 0.44 -1.03
C VAL A 745 -19.02 1.15 -2.38
N MET A 746 -18.58 0.50 -3.47
CA MET A 746 -18.71 1.03 -4.82
C MET A 746 -20.18 1.07 -5.27
N ALA A 747 -20.97 0.04 -5.00
CA ALA A 747 -22.40 0.03 -5.33
C ALA A 747 -23.16 1.12 -4.57
N ILE A 748 -22.90 1.29 -3.27
CA ILE A 748 -23.46 2.38 -2.45
C ILE A 748 -23.01 3.74 -3.02
N GLY A 749 -21.71 3.88 -3.31
CA GLY A 749 -21.14 5.10 -3.88
C GLY A 749 -21.80 5.50 -5.20
N TYR A 750 -22.03 4.54 -6.09
CA TYR A 750 -22.75 4.76 -7.35
C TYR A 750 -24.16 5.32 -7.14
N GLY A 751 -24.95 4.71 -6.23
CA GLY A 751 -26.30 5.19 -5.93
C GLY A 751 -26.31 6.59 -5.31
N ILE A 752 -25.40 6.87 -4.37
CA ILE A 752 -25.22 8.21 -3.79
C ILE A 752 -24.82 9.21 -4.86
N GLY A 753 -23.89 8.85 -5.75
CA GLY A 753 -23.42 9.71 -6.82
C GLY A 753 -24.50 10.05 -7.85
N MET A 754 -25.38 9.10 -8.16
CA MET A 754 -26.52 9.34 -9.04
C MET A 754 -27.44 10.44 -8.48
N VAL A 755 -27.72 10.42 -7.18
CA VAL A 755 -28.54 11.45 -6.54
C VAL A 755 -27.77 12.76 -6.36
N TYR A 756 -26.54 12.69 -5.85
CA TYR A 756 -25.71 13.85 -5.54
C TYR A 756 -25.40 14.70 -6.78
N TYR A 757 -25.13 14.08 -7.93
CA TYR A 757 -24.94 14.83 -9.18
C TYR A 757 -26.26 15.02 -9.94
N GLY A 758 -27.15 14.03 -9.92
CA GLY A 758 -28.37 14.05 -10.72
C GLY A 758 -29.46 14.99 -10.23
N MET A 759 -29.65 15.14 -8.91
CA MET A 759 -30.71 16.00 -8.39
C MET A 759 -30.54 17.47 -8.80
N PRO A 760 -29.37 18.11 -8.60
CA PRO A 760 -29.15 19.48 -9.08
C PRO A 760 -29.38 19.63 -10.60
N LEU A 761 -28.99 18.64 -11.40
CA LEU A 761 -29.16 18.64 -12.86
C LEU A 761 -30.62 18.44 -13.29
N ALA A 762 -31.44 17.79 -12.45
CA ALA A 762 -32.85 17.53 -12.71
C ALA A 762 -33.79 18.63 -12.22
N LEU A 763 -33.31 19.63 -11.47
CA LEU A 763 -34.13 20.71 -10.91
C LEU A 763 -34.97 21.46 -11.96
N GLY A 764 -34.51 21.54 -13.21
CA GLY A 764 -35.27 22.12 -14.31
C GLY A 764 -36.56 21.38 -14.68
N SER A 765 -36.81 20.20 -14.11
CA SER A 765 -38.06 19.43 -14.29
C SER A 765 -39.11 19.69 -13.21
N LEU A 766 -38.77 20.44 -12.15
CA LEU A 766 -39.68 20.82 -11.07
C LEU A 766 -40.32 22.19 -11.36
N GLU A 767 -41.54 22.40 -10.88
CA GLU A 767 -42.32 23.65 -11.07
C GLU A 767 -41.88 24.77 -10.10
N PHE A 768 -40.57 24.94 -9.91
CA PHE A 768 -39.98 25.92 -9.00
C PHE A 768 -38.95 26.80 -9.69
N ASN A 769 -38.61 27.94 -9.08
CA ASN A 769 -37.56 28.80 -9.60
C ASN A 769 -36.21 28.07 -9.57
N LEU A 770 -35.62 27.85 -10.74
CA LEU A 770 -34.36 27.12 -10.91
C LEU A 770 -33.22 27.71 -10.07
N TYR A 771 -33.05 29.03 -10.06
CA TYR A 771 -31.97 29.70 -9.34
C TYR A 771 -32.09 29.50 -7.83
N LEU A 772 -33.31 29.66 -7.28
CA LEU A 772 -33.56 29.45 -5.85
C LEU A 772 -33.38 27.98 -5.47
N SER A 773 -33.84 27.06 -6.31
CA SER A 773 -33.73 25.62 -6.04
C SER A 773 -32.27 25.16 -6.01
N VAL A 774 -31.44 25.61 -6.97
CA VAL A 774 -30.00 25.33 -6.97
C VAL A 774 -29.31 25.97 -5.76
N THR A 775 -29.73 27.18 -5.37
CA THR A 775 -29.24 27.86 -4.16
C THR A 775 -29.53 27.04 -2.90
N LEU A 776 -30.74 26.49 -2.77
CA LEU A 776 -31.12 25.66 -1.63
C LEU A 776 -30.31 24.35 -1.59
N ASN A 777 -30.09 23.70 -2.74
CA ASN A 777 -29.22 22.54 -2.82
C ASN A 777 -27.78 22.87 -2.42
N ALA A 778 -27.18 23.92 -2.96
CA ALA A 778 -25.85 24.37 -2.54
C ALA A 778 -25.78 24.64 -1.03
N LEU A 779 -26.78 25.33 -0.46
CA LEU A 779 -26.85 25.61 0.97
C LEU A 779 -27.00 24.35 1.83
N SER A 780 -27.58 23.27 1.33
CA SER A 780 -27.78 22.03 2.09
C SER A 780 -26.48 21.25 2.35
N GLU A 781 -25.44 21.43 1.53
CA GLU A 781 -24.16 20.73 1.69
C GLU A 781 -23.42 21.12 2.97
N LEU A 782 -23.44 22.40 3.33
CA LEU A 782 -22.74 22.92 4.50
C LEU A 782 -23.28 22.35 5.81
N PRO A 783 -24.60 22.42 6.10
CA PRO A 783 -25.18 21.77 7.27
C PRO A 783 -24.95 20.26 7.28
N ALA A 784 -25.05 19.58 6.13
CA ALA A 784 -24.80 18.14 6.05
C ALA A 784 -23.35 17.80 6.44
N SER A 785 -22.38 18.58 5.95
CA SER A 785 -20.96 18.42 6.27
C SER A 785 -20.67 18.70 7.74
N LEU A 786 -21.26 19.75 8.32
CA LEU A 786 -21.12 20.11 9.75
C LEU A 786 -21.75 19.05 10.67
N ILE A 787 -22.94 18.57 10.35
CA ILE A 787 -23.60 17.51 11.13
C ILE A 787 -22.75 16.24 11.11
N THR A 788 -22.24 15.85 9.93
CA THR A 788 -21.32 14.72 9.83
C THR A 788 -20.10 14.98 10.71
N PHE A 789 -19.43 16.13 10.60
CA PHE A 789 -18.25 16.46 11.38
C PHE A 789 -18.47 16.37 12.92
N PHE A 790 -19.55 16.94 13.45
CA PHE A 790 -19.80 16.98 14.89
C PHE A 790 -20.38 15.69 15.47
N PHE A 791 -21.18 14.95 14.70
CA PHE A 791 -21.93 13.81 15.23
C PHE A 791 -21.40 12.45 14.78
N ILE A 792 -20.36 12.39 13.92
CA ILE A 792 -19.82 11.14 13.42
C ILE A 792 -19.44 10.18 14.56
N ASP A 793 -18.81 10.63 15.65
CA ASP A 793 -18.41 9.74 16.75
C ASP A 793 -19.60 9.07 17.48
N LYS A 794 -20.79 9.66 17.37
CA LYS A 794 -22.03 9.17 17.98
C LYS A 794 -22.84 8.26 17.05
N MET A 795 -22.54 8.24 15.76
CA MET A 795 -23.32 7.58 14.73
C MET A 795 -22.76 6.20 14.37
N ASN A 796 -23.61 5.17 14.35
CA ASN A 796 -23.25 3.85 13.80
C ASN A 796 -23.12 3.98 12.27
N ARG A 797 -21.98 3.56 11.69
CA ARG A 797 -21.69 3.82 10.27
C ARG A 797 -22.66 3.08 9.36
N LYS A 798 -22.88 1.79 9.63
CA LYS A 798 -23.74 0.92 8.83
C LYS A 798 -25.18 1.40 8.85
N THR A 799 -25.71 1.66 10.05
CA THR A 799 -27.08 2.15 10.22
C THR A 799 -27.27 3.52 9.59
N SER A 800 -26.31 4.44 9.75
CA SER A 800 -26.44 5.80 9.21
C SER A 800 -26.49 5.80 7.68
N VAL A 801 -25.61 5.04 7.01
CA VAL A 801 -25.64 4.92 5.55
C VAL A 801 -26.97 4.32 5.08
N LEU A 802 -27.47 3.27 5.76
CA LEU A 802 -28.75 2.66 5.42
C LEU A 802 -29.92 3.64 5.56
N VAL A 803 -29.99 4.35 6.69
CA VAL A 803 -31.06 5.31 6.99
C VAL A 803 -31.03 6.47 6.00
N PHE A 804 -29.87 7.08 5.77
CA PHE A 804 -29.79 8.24 4.89
C PHE A 804 -30.04 7.90 3.41
N THR A 805 -29.55 6.76 2.93
CA THR A 805 -29.83 6.31 1.55
C THR A 805 -31.30 5.92 1.37
N SER A 806 -31.91 5.28 2.36
CA SER A 806 -33.34 4.95 2.32
C SER A 806 -34.23 6.19 2.41
N LEU A 807 -33.89 7.13 3.31
CA LEU A 807 -34.60 8.40 3.45
C LEU A 807 -34.50 9.22 2.15
N SER A 808 -33.30 9.30 1.55
CA SER A 808 -33.13 9.92 0.25
C SER A 808 -33.97 9.23 -0.84
N GLY A 809 -33.94 7.89 -0.89
CA GLY A 809 -34.71 7.13 -1.86
C GLY A 809 -36.20 7.39 -1.79
N VAL A 810 -36.77 7.30 -0.59
CA VAL A 810 -38.21 7.56 -0.35
C VAL A 810 -38.55 9.01 -0.70
N CYS A 811 -37.81 9.99 -0.18
CA CYS A 811 -38.09 11.40 -0.45
C CYS A 811 -37.95 11.76 -1.94
N SER A 812 -37.01 11.16 -2.66
CA SER A 812 -36.88 11.33 -4.12
C SER A 812 -38.08 10.78 -4.88
N ILE A 813 -38.66 9.65 -4.48
CA ILE A 813 -39.88 9.13 -5.12
C ILE A 813 -41.08 10.03 -4.77
N MET A 814 -41.18 10.45 -3.52
CA MET A 814 -42.26 11.33 -3.05
C MET A 814 -42.27 12.70 -3.74
N SER A 815 -41.11 13.19 -4.20
CA SER A 815 -41.00 14.46 -4.93
C SER A 815 -41.59 14.41 -6.35
N VAL A 816 -42.11 13.28 -6.84
CA VAL A 816 -42.69 13.19 -8.20
C VAL A 816 -44.09 12.57 -8.26
N LEU A 817 -44.68 12.21 -7.12
CA LEU A 817 -46.05 11.71 -7.06
C LEU A 817 -47.07 12.86 -7.22
N LYS A 818 -47.34 13.23 -8.49
CA LYS A 818 -48.37 14.21 -8.86
C LYS A 818 -49.75 13.54 -8.81
N GLY A 819 -50.51 13.70 -7.72
CA GLY A 819 -51.88 13.17 -7.69
C GLY A 819 -52.70 13.23 -6.41
N ILE A 820 -52.13 13.63 -5.26
CA ILE A 820 -52.85 13.47 -3.98
C ILE A 820 -53.55 14.77 -3.50
N HIS A 821 -52.98 15.96 -3.69
CA HIS A 821 -53.60 17.26 -3.34
C HIS A 821 -52.74 18.46 -3.85
N PRO A 822 -53.28 19.68 -4.08
CA PRO A 822 -52.49 20.87 -4.49
C PRO A 822 -51.44 21.31 -3.45
N ILE A 823 -51.53 20.82 -2.22
CA ILE A 823 -50.50 21.00 -1.18
C ILE A 823 -49.22 20.22 -1.50
N TRP A 824 -49.31 19.11 -2.25
CA TRP A 824 -48.17 18.26 -2.62
C TRP A 824 -47.19 18.97 -3.54
N THR A 825 -47.68 19.81 -4.45
CA THR A 825 -46.83 20.63 -5.33
C THR A 825 -45.94 21.57 -4.51
N ARG A 826 -46.45 22.13 -3.40
CA ARG A 826 -45.64 22.99 -2.50
C ARG A 826 -44.64 22.19 -1.65
N LEU A 827 -44.96 20.96 -1.30
CA LEU A 827 -44.08 20.06 -0.53
C LEU A 827 -43.00 19.39 -1.41
N GLN A 828 -43.17 19.42 -2.73
CA GLN A 828 -42.29 18.75 -3.70
C GLN A 828 -40.82 19.17 -3.56
N ILE A 829 -40.55 20.48 -3.50
CA ILE A 829 -39.20 21.02 -3.27
C ILE A 829 -38.66 20.64 -1.88
N GLY A 830 -39.53 20.50 -0.88
CA GLY A 830 -39.14 20.05 0.45
C GLY A 830 -38.67 18.59 0.45
N PHE A 831 -39.39 17.70 -0.22
CA PHE A 831 -38.98 16.31 -0.38
C PHE A 831 -37.68 16.18 -1.19
N GLU A 832 -37.53 16.95 -2.27
CA GLU A 832 -36.29 16.99 -3.04
C GLU A 832 -35.11 17.45 -2.18
N LEU A 833 -35.26 18.54 -1.42
CA LEU A 833 -34.21 19.07 -0.57
C LEU A 833 -33.84 18.11 0.57
N VAL A 834 -34.82 17.46 1.20
CA VAL A 834 -34.58 16.42 2.22
C VAL A 834 -33.84 15.23 1.60
N SER A 835 -34.17 14.86 0.37
CA SER A 835 -33.46 13.80 -0.32
C SER A 835 -32.01 14.18 -0.62
N PHE A 836 -31.78 15.35 -1.20
CA PHE A 836 -30.44 15.81 -1.54
C PHE A 836 -29.58 15.97 -0.28
N PHE A 837 -30.11 16.60 0.76
CA PHE A 837 -29.45 16.71 2.08
C PHE A 837 -29.10 15.34 2.68
N SER A 838 -30.00 14.36 2.59
CA SER A 838 -29.75 13.00 3.07
C SER A 838 -28.67 12.29 2.23
N ALA A 839 -28.63 12.51 0.92
CA ALA A 839 -27.57 12.00 0.05
C ALA A 839 -26.20 12.63 0.38
N CYS A 840 -26.16 13.93 0.70
CA CYS A 840 -24.93 14.60 1.18
C CYS A 840 -24.43 14.00 2.51
N LEU A 841 -25.32 13.73 3.47
CA LEU A 841 -24.97 13.05 4.72
C LEU A 841 -24.46 11.62 4.45
N ALA A 842 -25.15 10.87 3.59
CA ALA A 842 -24.73 9.53 3.19
C ALA A 842 -23.34 9.54 2.54
N PHE A 843 -23.07 10.52 1.67
CA PHE A 843 -21.76 10.69 1.03
C PHE A 843 -20.65 10.94 2.05
N GLY A 844 -20.86 11.87 3.00
CA GLY A 844 -19.90 12.16 4.06
C GLY A 844 -19.60 10.94 4.93
N VAL A 845 -20.64 10.23 5.39
CA VAL A 845 -20.47 9.01 6.18
C VAL A 845 -19.82 7.89 5.38
N LEU A 846 -20.14 7.71 4.09
CA LEU A 846 -19.55 6.67 3.24
C LEU A 846 -18.03 6.84 3.09
N LEU A 847 -17.54 8.08 2.93
CA LEU A 847 -16.10 8.33 2.82
C LEU A 847 -15.36 7.94 4.11
N ILE A 848 -15.92 8.29 5.27
CA ILE A 848 -15.36 7.93 6.59
C ILE A 848 -15.45 6.41 6.79
N PHE A 849 -16.59 5.80 6.45
CA PHE A 849 -16.79 4.36 6.57
C PHE A 849 -15.79 3.58 5.70
N THR A 850 -15.50 4.07 4.49
CA THR A 850 -14.47 3.50 3.62
C THR A 850 -13.08 3.58 4.26
N ILE A 851 -12.74 4.71 4.89
CA ILE A 851 -11.48 4.88 5.63
C ILE A 851 -11.34 3.87 6.77
N GLU A 852 -12.44 3.58 7.48
CA GLU A 852 -12.47 2.64 8.60
C GLU A 852 -12.53 1.17 8.15
N LEU A 853 -13.13 0.87 6.99
CA LEU A 853 -13.24 -0.48 6.43
C LEU A 853 -11.93 -1.02 5.86
N PHE A 854 -11.01 -0.14 5.47
CA PHE A 854 -9.76 -0.51 4.81
C PHE A 854 -8.52 -0.06 5.62
N PRO A 855 -7.49 -0.93 5.71
CA PRO A 855 -6.27 -0.64 6.46
C PRO A 855 -5.44 0.46 5.79
N THR A 856 -4.56 1.11 6.57
CA THR A 856 -3.81 2.29 6.13
C THR A 856 -3.01 2.05 4.84
N CYS A 857 -2.48 0.85 4.61
CA CYS A 857 -1.68 0.52 3.43
C CYS A 857 -2.42 0.56 2.08
N VAL A 858 -3.75 0.36 2.06
CA VAL A 858 -4.57 0.38 0.83
C VAL A 858 -5.70 1.41 0.86
N ARG A 859 -5.89 2.09 2.00
CA ARG A 859 -6.99 3.03 2.26
C ARG A 859 -7.15 4.09 1.18
N ASN A 860 -6.07 4.75 0.79
CA ASN A 860 -6.13 5.84 -0.18
C ASN A 860 -6.58 5.34 -1.57
N SER A 861 -6.10 4.15 -1.96
CA SER A 861 -6.52 3.50 -3.21
C SER A 861 -7.99 3.12 -3.17
N ALA A 862 -8.46 2.52 -2.07
CA ALA A 862 -9.86 2.17 -1.87
C ALA A 862 -10.76 3.42 -1.91
N LEU A 863 -10.38 4.49 -1.21
CA LEU A 863 -11.11 5.76 -1.20
C LEU A 863 -11.18 6.39 -2.61
N SER A 864 -10.10 6.33 -3.38
CA SER A 864 -10.07 6.81 -4.76
C SER A 864 -11.05 6.02 -5.65
N ILE A 865 -11.04 4.69 -5.58
CA ILE A 865 -11.95 3.81 -6.33
C ILE A 865 -13.42 4.10 -5.95
N VAL A 866 -13.73 4.25 -4.65
CA VAL A 866 -15.08 4.59 -4.18
C VAL A 866 -15.53 5.94 -4.72
N ARG A 867 -14.66 6.96 -4.71
CA ARG A 867 -14.98 8.26 -5.32
C ARG A 867 -15.25 8.15 -6.83
N GLN A 868 -14.52 7.31 -7.55
CA GLN A 868 -14.81 7.06 -8.97
C GLN A 868 -16.18 6.39 -9.17
N ALA A 869 -16.57 5.47 -8.29
CA ALA A 869 -17.92 4.90 -8.34
C ALA A 869 -19.02 5.95 -8.14
N VAL A 870 -18.80 6.94 -7.27
CA VAL A 870 -19.70 8.09 -7.09
C VAL A 870 -19.78 8.93 -8.36
N VAL A 871 -18.64 9.25 -8.99
CA VAL A 871 -18.60 9.97 -10.28
C VAL A 871 -19.30 9.20 -11.40
N LEU A 872 -19.16 7.87 -11.42
CA LEU A 872 -19.83 7.00 -12.39
C LEU A 872 -21.37 7.09 -12.29
N GLY A 873 -21.93 7.33 -11.09
CA GLY A 873 -23.36 7.61 -10.91
C GLY A 873 -23.81 8.88 -11.66
N GLY A 874 -22.92 9.87 -11.78
CA GLY A 874 -23.13 11.10 -12.54
C GLY A 874 -23.17 10.91 -14.06
N VAL A 875 -22.68 9.79 -14.61
CA VAL A 875 -22.65 9.56 -16.07
C VAL A 875 -24.05 9.47 -16.67
N PHE A 876 -24.95 8.72 -16.04
CA PHE A 876 -26.31 8.48 -16.56
C PHE A 876 -27.33 9.52 -16.07
N SER A 877 -26.99 10.24 -15.00
CA SER A 877 -27.88 11.19 -14.35
C SER A 877 -28.39 12.33 -15.25
N PRO A 878 -27.55 12.98 -16.10
CA PRO A 878 -28.00 14.04 -16.98
C PRO A 878 -28.98 13.58 -18.07
N MET A 879 -28.79 12.37 -18.62
CA MET A 879 -29.74 11.77 -19.57
C MET A 879 -31.09 11.47 -18.92
N LEU A 880 -31.08 10.98 -17.68
CA LEU A 880 -32.30 10.79 -16.88
C LEU A 880 -32.97 12.14 -16.58
N ALA A 881 -32.20 13.16 -16.20
CA ALA A 881 -32.69 14.51 -15.97
C ALA A 881 -33.34 15.11 -17.23
N ALA A 882 -32.69 14.98 -18.40
CA ALA A 882 -33.24 15.43 -19.67
C ALA A 882 -34.54 14.71 -20.03
N SER A 883 -34.60 13.39 -19.83
CA SER A 883 -35.80 12.59 -20.05
C SER A 883 -36.93 12.93 -19.06
N GLY A 884 -36.57 13.27 -17.82
CA GLY A 884 -37.51 13.67 -16.76
C GLY A 884 -38.25 14.96 -17.10
N ARG A 885 -37.64 15.89 -17.84
CA ARG A 885 -38.28 17.17 -18.24
C ARG A 885 -39.57 16.97 -19.04
N ALA A 886 -39.63 15.95 -19.91
CA ALA A 886 -40.82 15.66 -20.72
C ALA A 886 -41.98 15.06 -19.90
N ASN A 887 -41.69 14.41 -18.78
CA ASN A 887 -42.65 13.66 -17.97
C ASN A 887 -42.82 14.23 -16.54
N GLY A 888 -42.61 15.54 -16.37
CA GLY A 888 -42.80 16.23 -15.08
C GLY A 888 -41.90 15.73 -13.94
N GLY A 889 -40.71 15.25 -14.27
CA GLY A 889 -39.70 14.77 -13.32
C GLY A 889 -39.81 13.29 -12.93
N PHE A 890 -40.90 12.60 -13.27
CA PHE A 890 -41.19 11.24 -12.80
C PHE A 890 -40.05 10.24 -13.08
N LEU A 891 -39.54 10.24 -14.31
CA LEU A 891 -38.48 9.30 -14.70
C LEU A 891 -37.14 9.60 -14.02
N SER A 892 -36.77 10.87 -13.81
CA SER A 892 -35.50 11.23 -13.17
C SER A 892 -35.53 10.89 -11.69
N TYR A 893 -36.37 11.58 -10.91
CA TYR A 893 -36.39 11.43 -9.45
C TYR A 893 -36.90 10.07 -8.99
N GLY A 894 -37.78 9.42 -9.77
CA GLY A 894 -38.19 8.04 -9.51
C GLY A 894 -37.03 7.05 -9.63
N VAL A 895 -36.24 7.12 -10.71
CA VAL A 895 -35.06 6.27 -10.89
C VAL A 895 -33.98 6.60 -9.86
N PHE A 896 -33.72 7.88 -9.60
CA PHE A 896 -32.79 8.32 -8.56
C PHE A 896 -33.14 7.69 -7.21
N GLY A 897 -34.43 7.72 -6.84
CA GLY A 897 -34.89 7.19 -5.57
C GLY A 897 -34.80 5.66 -5.45
N VAL A 898 -35.18 4.94 -6.51
CA VAL A 898 -35.05 3.47 -6.54
C VAL A 898 -33.58 3.05 -6.49
N VAL A 899 -32.72 3.68 -7.29
CA VAL A 899 -31.30 3.30 -7.38
C VAL A 899 -30.59 3.58 -6.05
N ILE A 900 -30.74 4.76 -5.43
CA ILE A 900 -30.07 5.01 -4.15
C ILE A 900 -30.58 4.10 -3.03
N GLY A 901 -31.87 3.75 -3.01
CA GLY A 901 -32.44 2.82 -2.03
C GLY A 901 -31.87 1.40 -2.20
N VAL A 902 -31.85 0.87 -3.43
CA VAL A 902 -31.32 -0.47 -3.73
C VAL A 902 -29.81 -0.53 -3.50
N CYS A 903 -29.06 0.45 -3.99
CA CYS A 903 -27.61 0.54 -3.80
C CYS A 903 -27.23 0.70 -2.32
N GLY A 904 -27.98 1.52 -1.57
CA GLY A 904 -27.78 1.71 -0.13
C GLY A 904 -27.92 0.42 0.66
N TRP A 905 -28.79 -0.50 0.23
CA TRP A 905 -29.01 -1.79 0.90
C TRP A 905 -27.76 -2.70 0.92
N PHE A 906 -26.82 -2.53 -0.02
CA PHE A 906 -25.55 -3.26 0.01
C PHE A 906 -24.70 -2.99 1.25
N VAL A 907 -25.02 -1.94 2.03
CA VAL A 907 -24.39 -1.69 3.34
C VAL A 907 -24.65 -2.82 4.33
N VAL A 908 -25.73 -3.61 4.15
CA VAL A 908 -26.02 -4.79 4.97
C VAL A 908 -24.89 -5.82 4.89
N CYS A 909 -24.22 -5.91 3.75
CA CYS A 909 -23.06 -6.78 3.52
C CYS A 909 -21.77 -6.30 4.18
N LEU A 910 -21.76 -5.09 4.77
CA LEU A 910 -20.61 -4.50 5.43
C LEU A 910 -20.67 -4.68 6.95
N PRO A 911 -19.51 -4.85 7.62
CA PRO A 911 -19.43 -4.87 9.08
C PRO A 911 -19.53 -3.45 9.65
N GLU A 912 -20.05 -3.33 10.87
CA GLU A 912 -19.99 -2.06 11.61
C GLU A 912 -18.54 -1.75 12.05
N THR A 913 -18.16 -0.48 12.02
CA THR A 913 -16.79 -0.01 12.32
C THR A 913 -16.72 0.98 13.47
N ARG A 914 -17.85 1.47 13.98
CA ARG A 914 -17.86 2.39 15.13
C ARG A 914 -17.13 1.78 16.34
N GLY A 915 -16.19 2.54 16.89
CA GLY A 915 -15.39 2.12 18.05
C GLY A 915 -14.36 1.04 17.75
N ARG A 916 -14.21 0.62 16.48
CA ARG A 916 -13.23 -0.39 16.08
C ARG A 916 -11.88 0.27 15.80
N GLY A 917 -10.82 -0.30 16.38
CA GLY A 917 -9.45 0.15 16.11
C GLY A 917 -9.06 -0.08 14.64
N ILE A 918 -8.51 0.96 14.02
CA ILE A 918 -8.01 0.97 12.64
C ILE A 918 -6.80 0.03 12.52
N CYS A 919 -6.80 -0.84 11.50
CA CYS A 919 -5.66 -1.70 11.16
C CYS A 919 -4.67 -0.99 10.23
N ASP A 920 -3.40 -1.37 10.34
CA ASP A 920 -2.37 -0.84 9.45
C ASP A 920 -2.17 -1.70 8.19
N THR A 921 -2.40 -3.01 8.29
CA THR A 921 -2.18 -3.96 7.17
C THR A 921 -3.42 -4.79 6.81
N MET A 922 -3.44 -5.32 5.58
CA MET A 922 -4.48 -6.22 5.07
C MET A 922 -4.61 -7.51 5.90
N ASP A 923 -3.49 -8.06 6.36
CA ASP A 923 -3.46 -9.28 7.19
C ASP A 923 -4.10 -9.08 8.57
N GLU A 924 -3.84 -7.92 9.18
CA GLU A 924 -4.37 -7.57 10.50
C GLU A 924 -5.90 -7.39 10.45
N GLU A 925 -6.41 -6.80 9.37
CA GLU A 925 -7.84 -6.66 9.15
C GLU A 925 -8.50 -8.02 8.85
N GLU A 926 -7.88 -8.86 8.03
CA GLU A 926 -8.39 -10.21 7.71
C GLU A 926 -8.49 -11.09 8.96
N PHE A 927 -7.49 -11.06 9.85
CA PHE A 927 -7.55 -11.76 11.13
C PHE A 927 -8.74 -11.34 11.99
N LYS A 928 -9.03 -10.03 12.06
CA LYS A 928 -10.22 -9.53 12.78
C LYS A 928 -11.52 -10.01 12.16
N VAL A 929 -11.62 -10.07 10.83
CA VAL A 929 -12.83 -10.57 10.14
C VAL A 929 -13.08 -12.04 10.47
N THR A 930 -12.03 -12.86 10.43
CA THR A 930 -12.15 -14.31 10.68
C THR A 930 -12.54 -14.61 12.13
N ASN A 931 -11.99 -13.88 13.12
CA ASN A 931 -12.35 -14.07 14.52
C ASN A 931 -13.80 -13.65 14.85
N ILE A 932 -14.32 -12.59 14.22
CA ILE A 932 -15.72 -12.18 14.39
C ILE A 932 -16.67 -13.26 13.80
N ALA A 933 -16.28 -13.88 12.68
CA ALA A 933 -17.05 -14.98 12.08
C ALA A 933 -17.02 -16.25 12.95
N CYS A 934 -15.89 -16.57 13.61
CA CYS A 934 -15.80 -17.71 14.53
C CYS A 934 -16.61 -17.51 15.81
N ASN A 935 -16.62 -16.31 16.40
CA ASN A 935 -17.39 -16.04 17.61
C ASN A 935 -18.91 -16.04 17.36
N ALA A 936 -19.37 -15.60 16.17
CA ALA A 936 -20.80 -15.62 15.82
C ALA A 936 -21.37 -17.03 15.58
N VAL A 937 -20.52 -18.04 15.36
CA VAL A 937 -20.94 -19.44 15.22
C VAL A 937 -20.97 -20.17 16.57
N GLY A 938 -20.23 -19.67 17.57
CA GLY A 938 -20.20 -20.23 18.92
C GLY A 938 -21.42 -19.92 19.79
N ASP A 939 -22.24 -18.91 19.44
CA ASP A 939 -23.44 -18.54 20.20
C ASP A 939 -24.72 -19.30 19.76
N HIS A 940 -24.59 -20.28 18.86
CA HIS A 940 -25.69 -21.13 18.37
C HIS A 940 -25.43 -22.65 18.48
N VAL A 941 -24.49 -23.06 19.34
CA VAL A 941 -24.33 -24.45 19.81
C VAL A 941 -24.38 -24.43 21.33
#